data_AF-A0A673VZT9-F1
#
_entry.id   AF-A0A673VZT9-F1
#
_cell.length_a   1.000
_cell.length_b   1.000
_cell.length_c   1.000
_cell.angle_alpha   90.00
_cell.angle_beta   90.00
_cell.angle_gamma   90.00
#
_symmetry.space_group_name_H-M   'P 1'
#
loop_
_entity.id
_entity.type
_entity.pdbx_description
1 polymer ?
#
loop_
_entity_poly.entity_id
_entity_poly.type
_entity_poly.pdbx_seq_one_letter_code
_entity_poly.pdbx_strand_id
1 'polypeptide(L)'
;MQVLWDMRKTLRCAVLTGPTSDITAIAKQVIHLFTAGSQGQQNTVLLLLEDERILDNLQGAIMKEIAERNITTHMPVVIILNCVRKAVIKQEDHNNSRHVILRTKLSEAEKQQFEEKQIEISRSYSNEHKQFHGFNIMRENFCGDYVKETSAILGDVRKNRRPKNSQLLAFLSLVNAYVPGSHLLQSQCQEFLGPPDPIYGGPSFEQRMKPFTHLIVTFPTRQGQDKHVRMAHPLIAEQCVKVLATAGVTRSDTARNFLTEFCREEVQQFLVQDMLTKREMGEERKDTFSRLIQDIEGEESKSNVVSVLQLASNKFKQNPFFPQNLARFFYIETRAYFKAEKWAKIAKDRDPKSSFVADTLGQVYKNHLKSRIKHSISAQEILQLSKKAFDAFKDEERAAENEQGADMQDDGMTKVSRIFNNRGLFGYLQVANIVFDSLVSLDNNWQKVLTMEISADSLSIGQKKLFKYKPLITSLRDEVERKCEFFDGYLTYSKPSIEKNEPPYIWTDVKNCYRKYVGTCTPIHSQFAVGIPLQKLKEEMAIAFPGLLSCLDKGYDESNLSRITTLWGEIKKEWEKKKKHDNNKAAQNFILANIILSKVEAASPVLTPLPILRGILEKRLLGNFGNQTPEFYFLGLLLFWPEEHKKMGFNVDLNKCVLEMQESFENTYKKHLRSRYLRPLIFLGKGEGLSRLVHRSKIDNLLARENPMAGPDSIDQKWSLGEVWRVPIVQDLLLPVIGVVRQHRVFACVDGKEIEVCADQRSKVWKSGEICFYLGFTIRGPIIICTKYHCCCICDIIGFKILCVPGN
;
A
#
# COMPACT_ATOMS: atom_id res chain seq x y z
N MET A 1 -13.98 13.78 -21.51
CA MET A 1 -13.06 13.54 -22.66
C MET A 1 -12.81 14.77 -23.53
N GLN A 2 -13.47 15.91 -23.29
CA GLN A 2 -13.26 17.13 -24.07
C GLN A 2 -11.80 17.63 -24.04
N VAL A 3 -11.11 17.56 -22.89
CA VAL A 3 -9.70 17.95 -22.77
C VAL A 3 -8.79 17.19 -23.74
N LEU A 4 -8.93 15.86 -23.84
CA LEU A 4 -8.16 15.06 -24.81
C LEU A 4 -8.48 15.49 -26.25
N TRP A 5 -9.75 15.78 -26.52
CA TRP A 5 -10.17 16.24 -27.84
C TRP A 5 -9.50 17.57 -28.18
N ASP A 6 -9.59 18.56 -27.30
CA ASP A 6 -9.04 19.90 -27.55
C ASP A 6 -7.51 19.87 -27.69
N MET A 7 -6.84 19.08 -26.85
CA MET A 7 -5.38 18.94 -26.83
C MET A 7 -4.83 18.07 -27.96
N ARG A 8 -5.66 17.35 -28.73
CA ARG A 8 -5.19 16.47 -29.83
C ARG A 8 -4.43 17.21 -30.94
N LYS A 9 -4.66 18.52 -31.06
CA LYS A 9 -3.98 19.39 -32.04
C LYS A 9 -2.53 19.68 -31.65
N THR A 10 -2.20 19.58 -30.36
CA THR A 10 -0.89 19.91 -29.81
C THR A 10 -0.16 18.67 -29.27
N LEU A 11 -0.88 17.73 -28.67
CA LEU A 11 -0.36 16.54 -27.99
C LEU A 11 -0.92 15.26 -28.60
N ARG A 12 -0.20 14.15 -28.43
CA ARG A 12 -0.69 12.82 -28.81
C ARG A 12 -1.56 12.27 -27.69
N CYS A 13 -2.87 12.29 -27.89
CA CYS A 13 -3.83 11.93 -26.84
C CYS A 13 -4.20 10.45 -26.90
N ALA A 14 -4.20 9.77 -25.75
CA ALA A 14 -4.54 8.36 -25.61
C ALA A 14 -5.39 8.10 -24.36
N VAL A 15 -6.21 7.06 -24.41
CA VAL A 15 -7.01 6.57 -23.27
C VAL A 15 -6.64 5.12 -23.03
N LEU A 16 -6.38 4.76 -21.77
CA LEU A 16 -6.17 3.36 -21.43
C LEU A 16 -7.52 2.63 -21.40
N THR A 17 -7.74 1.73 -22.35
CA THR A 17 -8.99 0.94 -22.43
C THR A 17 -8.82 -0.41 -21.75
N GLY A 18 -9.55 -0.61 -20.64
CA GLY A 18 -9.67 -1.90 -19.95
C GLY A 18 -8.60 -2.16 -18.87
N PRO A 19 -8.84 -3.14 -17.98
CA PRO A 19 -7.89 -3.55 -16.96
C PRO A 19 -6.77 -4.37 -17.62
N THR A 20 -5.80 -3.69 -18.23
CA THR A 20 -4.61 -4.34 -18.77
C THR A 20 -3.59 -4.52 -17.65
N SER A 21 -3.27 -5.77 -17.34
CA SER A 21 -2.24 -6.14 -16.35
C SER A 21 -0.81 -5.95 -16.87
N ASP A 22 -0.63 -5.78 -18.18
CA ASP A 22 0.68 -5.65 -18.82
C ASP A 22 1.14 -4.18 -18.90
N ILE A 23 1.72 -3.72 -17.80
CA ILE A 23 2.27 -2.37 -17.67
C ILE A 23 3.43 -2.13 -18.64
N THR A 24 4.20 -3.17 -18.94
CA THR A 24 5.33 -3.10 -19.87
C THR A 24 4.84 -2.83 -21.29
N ALA A 25 3.79 -3.52 -21.75
CA ALA A 25 3.19 -3.24 -23.05
C ALA A 25 2.61 -1.82 -23.12
N ILE A 26 1.96 -1.33 -22.06
CA ILE A 26 1.46 0.05 -22.00
C ILE A 26 2.64 1.03 -22.12
N ALA A 27 3.72 0.82 -21.38
CA ALA A 27 4.91 1.67 -21.47
C ALA A 27 5.50 1.68 -22.88
N LYS A 28 5.64 0.53 -23.53
CA LYS A 28 6.08 0.40 -24.93
C LYS A 28 5.18 1.17 -25.88
N GLN A 29 3.85 1.11 -25.70
CA GLN A 29 2.89 1.85 -26.51
C GLN A 29 2.97 3.36 -26.30
N VAL A 30 3.13 3.82 -25.05
CA VAL A 30 3.33 5.24 -24.74
C VAL A 30 4.59 5.76 -25.41
N ILE A 31 5.69 4.99 -25.35
CA ILE A 31 6.94 5.37 -26.02
C ILE A 31 6.80 5.35 -27.54
N HIS A 32 6.11 4.36 -28.10
CA HIS A 32 5.81 4.33 -29.52
C HIS A 32 4.98 5.55 -29.95
N LEU A 33 3.96 5.92 -29.17
CA LEU A 33 3.19 7.13 -29.40
C LEU A 33 4.05 8.37 -29.25
N PHE A 34 5.00 8.45 -28.33
CA PHE A 34 5.89 9.60 -28.18
C PHE A 34 6.83 9.78 -29.40
N THR A 35 7.30 8.68 -30.00
CA THR A 35 8.28 8.71 -31.10
C THR A 35 7.68 8.49 -32.50
N ALA A 36 6.38 8.23 -32.62
CA ALA A 36 5.71 8.02 -33.92
C ALA A 36 5.95 9.17 -34.92
N GLY A 37 6.18 8.88 -36.19
CA GLY A 37 6.40 9.90 -37.24
C GLY A 37 7.80 9.83 -37.86
N SER A 38 8.20 10.90 -38.55
CA SER A 38 9.53 10.97 -39.17
C SER A 38 10.64 11.13 -38.12
N GLN A 39 11.87 10.74 -38.47
CA GLN A 39 13.01 10.73 -37.55
C GLN A 39 13.21 12.12 -36.93
N GLY A 40 13.05 12.22 -35.60
CA GLY A 40 13.14 13.47 -34.84
C GLY A 40 11.81 14.12 -34.42
N GLN A 41 10.65 13.62 -34.86
CA GLN A 41 9.33 14.15 -34.48
C GLN A 41 8.80 13.56 -33.16
N GLN A 42 9.42 13.95 -32.05
CA GLN A 42 8.91 13.69 -30.70
C GLN A 42 7.68 14.57 -30.42
N ASN A 43 6.63 14.00 -29.81
CA ASN A 43 5.51 14.77 -29.28
C ASN A 43 4.99 14.13 -27.99
N THR A 44 4.82 14.96 -26.96
CA THR A 44 4.31 14.56 -25.65
C THR A 44 2.98 13.82 -25.74
N VAL A 45 2.88 12.70 -25.03
CA VAL A 45 1.66 11.89 -24.95
C VAL A 45 0.80 12.39 -23.79
N LEU A 46 -0.48 12.72 -24.04
CA LEU A 46 -1.47 12.96 -22.98
C LEU A 46 -2.28 11.68 -22.76
N LEU A 47 -2.02 11.00 -21.65
CA LEU A 47 -2.63 9.72 -21.31
C LEU A 47 -3.71 9.89 -20.23
N LEU A 48 -4.94 9.51 -20.54
CA LEU A 48 -6.03 9.43 -19.55
C LEU A 48 -6.07 8.04 -18.90
N LEU A 49 -6.04 8.03 -17.57
CA LEU A 49 -6.18 6.84 -16.73
C LEU A 49 -7.39 6.97 -15.81
N GLU A 50 -8.08 5.86 -15.56
CA GLU A 50 -9.18 5.76 -14.58
C GLU A 50 -8.82 4.89 -13.37
N ASP A 51 -7.55 4.53 -13.20
CA ASP A 51 -7.06 3.69 -12.09
C ASP A 51 -5.78 4.27 -11.49
N GLU A 52 -5.89 4.78 -10.26
CA GLU A 52 -4.76 5.30 -9.48
C GLU A 52 -3.70 4.23 -9.22
N ARG A 53 -4.09 2.96 -9.18
CA ARG A 53 -3.18 1.88 -8.78
C ARG A 53 -2.07 1.69 -9.81
N ILE A 54 -2.27 1.94 -11.10
CA ILE A 54 -1.26 1.65 -12.13
C ILE A 54 -0.22 2.76 -12.30
N LEU A 55 -0.43 3.93 -11.70
CA LEU A 55 0.35 5.15 -11.97
C LEU A 55 1.86 4.97 -11.71
N ASP A 56 2.24 4.54 -10.50
CA ASP A 56 3.64 4.46 -10.09
C ASP A 56 4.44 3.46 -10.93
N ASN A 57 3.84 2.29 -11.20
CA ASN A 57 4.47 1.24 -12.00
C ASN A 57 4.57 1.65 -13.48
N LEU A 58 3.53 2.31 -14.01
CA LEU A 58 3.56 2.81 -15.38
C LEU A 58 4.66 3.85 -15.55
N GLN A 59 4.82 4.75 -14.59
CA GLN A 59 5.93 5.70 -14.59
C GLN A 59 7.29 4.98 -14.59
N GLY A 60 7.47 3.98 -13.73
CA GLY A 60 8.70 3.17 -13.67
C GLY A 60 9.00 2.42 -14.97
N ALA A 61 7.99 1.80 -15.57
CA ALA A 61 8.10 1.07 -16.83
C ALA A 61 8.40 2.00 -18.02
N ILE A 62 7.74 3.17 -18.08
CA ILE A 62 8.03 4.20 -19.10
C ILE A 62 9.48 4.67 -18.97
N MET A 63 9.95 4.95 -17.75
CA MET A 63 11.35 5.34 -17.52
C MET A 63 12.34 4.24 -17.95
N LYS A 64 12.03 2.97 -17.67
CA LYS A 64 12.84 1.83 -18.11
C LYS A 64 12.94 1.78 -19.64
N GLU A 65 11.81 1.88 -20.34
CA GLU A 65 11.78 1.88 -21.81
C GLU A 65 12.52 3.07 -22.43
N ILE A 66 12.46 4.26 -21.83
CA ILE A 66 13.24 5.44 -22.25
C ILE A 66 14.74 5.14 -22.19
N ALA A 67 15.19 4.56 -21.07
CA ALA A 67 16.59 4.23 -20.85
C ALA A 67 17.08 3.13 -21.81
N GLU A 68 16.33 2.04 -21.95
CA GLU A 68 16.70 0.90 -22.81
C GLU A 68 16.80 1.30 -24.29
N ARG A 69 15.93 2.22 -24.74
CA ARG A 69 15.94 2.72 -26.12
C ARG A 69 16.84 3.95 -26.33
N ASN A 70 17.57 4.39 -25.30
CA ASN A 70 18.43 5.58 -25.34
C ASN A 70 17.73 6.84 -25.89
N ILE A 71 16.46 7.06 -25.52
CA ILE A 71 15.68 8.20 -26.03
C ILE A 71 16.17 9.48 -25.35
N THR A 72 16.71 10.40 -26.14
CA THR A 72 17.04 11.75 -25.67
C THR A 72 15.80 12.62 -25.74
N THR A 73 15.43 13.29 -24.63
CA THR A 73 14.20 14.10 -24.56
C THR A 73 14.51 15.48 -24.01
N HIS A 74 13.90 16.50 -24.61
CA HIS A 74 13.96 17.90 -24.16
C HIS A 74 12.58 18.42 -23.74
N MET A 75 11.58 17.53 -23.73
CA MET A 75 10.20 17.79 -23.36
C MET A 75 9.63 16.60 -22.56
N PRO A 76 8.54 16.77 -21.80
CA PRO A 76 7.90 15.67 -21.10
C PRO A 76 7.47 14.57 -22.07
N VAL A 77 7.82 13.31 -21.77
CA VAL A 77 7.42 12.16 -22.61
C VAL A 77 5.91 11.93 -22.52
N VAL A 78 5.37 11.95 -21.30
CA VAL A 78 3.96 11.70 -21.03
C VAL A 78 3.44 12.68 -19.97
N ILE A 79 2.23 13.18 -20.18
CA ILE A 79 1.39 13.83 -19.18
C ILE A 79 0.29 12.83 -18.85
N ILE A 80 0.20 12.42 -17.58
CA ILE A 80 -0.81 11.46 -17.14
C ILE A 80 -1.92 12.21 -16.42
N LEU A 81 -3.13 12.15 -16.98
CA LEU A 81 -4.34 12.66 -16.36
C LEU A 81 -5.07 11.49 -15.71
N ASN A 82 -4.96 11.38 -14.38
CA ASN A 82 -5.58 10.29 -13.62
C ASN A 82 -6.91 10.75 -13.01
N CYS A 83 -8.02 10.24 -13.55
CA CYS A 83 -9.37 10.54 -13.09
C CYS A 83 -9.86 9.48 -12.11
N VAL A 84 -9.91 9.82 -10.83
CA VAL A 84 -10.38 8.92 -9.76
C VAL A 84 -11.65 9.46 -9.14
N ARG A 85 -12.68 8.62 -9.02
CA ARG A 85 -13.88 8.95 -8.25
C ARG A 85 -13.70 8.52 -6.79
N LYS A 86 -13.86 9.46 -5.85
CA LYS A 86 -13.82 9.21 -4.41
C LYS A 86 -15.16 9.66 -3.80
N ALA A 87 -15.74 8.82 -2.94
CA ALA A 87 -17.00 9.14 -2.24
C ALA A 87 -16.80 10.27 -1.22
N VAL A 88 -15.65 10.28 -0.54
CA VAL A 88 -15.20 11.34 0.36
C VAL A 88 -13.88 11.89 -0.17
N ILE A 89 -13.82 13.20 -0.37
CA ILE A 89 -12.59 13.92 -0.69
C ILE A 89 -12.18 14.66 0.58
N LYS A 90 -11.04 14.30 1.15
CA LYS A 90 -10.48 15.05 2.29
C LYS A 90 -10.27 16.49 1.85
N GLN A 91 -10.53 17.44 2.74
CA GLN A 91 -10.00 18.79 2.56
C GLN A 91 -8.48 18.68 2.65
N GLU A 92 -7.82 18.50 1.50
CA GLU A 92 -6.39 18.73 1.42
C GLU A 92 -6.18 20.24 1.39
N ASP A 93 -5.19 20.71 2.14
CA ASP A 93 -4.76 22.11 2.10
C ASP A 93 -4.61 22.53 0.63
N HIS A 94 -5.27 23.64 0.27
CA HIS A 94 -5.28 24.24 -1.06
C HIS A 94 -3.88 24.56 -1.64
N ASN A 95 -2.81 24.31 -0.88
CA ASN A 95 -1.43 24.60 -1.23
C ASN A 95 -0.71 23.51 -2.03
N ASN A 96 -1.28 22.32 -2.25
CA ASN A 96 -0.62 21.28 -3.06
C ASN A 96 -1.17 21.25 -4.50
N SER A 97 -0.48 21.92 -5.42
CA SER A 97 -0.94 22.32 -6.75
C SER A 97 -1.10 21.21 -7.81
N ARG A 98 -1.27 19.94 -7.43
CA ARG A 98 -1.28 18.79 -8.37
C ARG A 98 -2.63 18.08 -8.50
N HIS A 99 -3.62 18.40 -7.67
CA HIS A 99 -4.94 17.81 -7.75
C HIS A 99 -5.99 18.86 -8.12
N VAL A 100 -6.84 18.52 -9.08
CA VAL A 100 -8.05 19.29 -9.39
C VAL A 100 -9.24 18.52 -8.83
N ILE A 101 -9.88 19.09 -7.81
CA ILE A 101 -11.02 18.47 -7.14
C ILE A 101 -12.30 18.94 -7.83
N LEU A 102 -12.95 18.03 -8.54
CA LEU A 102 -14.29 18.26 -9.08
C LEU A 102 -15.33 17.85 -8.02
N ARG A 103 -16.13 18.82 -7.56
CA ARG A 103 -17.19 18.60 -6.57
C ARG A 103 -18.55 18.58 -7.27
N THR A 104 -19.52 17.91 -6.65
CA THR A 104 -20.94 18.03 -7.03
C THR A 104 -21.53 19.35 -6.51
N LYS A 105 -20.88 20.47 -6.86
CA LYS A 105 -21.27 21.83 -6.50
C LYS A 105 -20.69 22.79 -7.51
N LEU A 106 -21.54 23.62 -8.11
CA LEU A 106 -21.16 24.68 -9.03
C LEU A 106 -20.75 25.95 -8.25
N SER A 107 -19.75 26.64 -8.76
CA SER A 107 -19.45 28.05 -8.44
C SER A 107 -20.49 29.00 -9.03
N GLU A 108 -20.56 30.23 -8.55
CA GLU A 108 -21.51 31.23 -9.09
C GLU A 108 -21.26 31.51 -10.59
N ALA A 109 -20.01 31.52 -11.03
CA ALA A 109 -19.67 31.66 -12.45
C ALA A 109 -20.15 30.47 -13.28
N GLU A 110 -19.96 29.23 -12.79
CA GLU A 110 -20.46 28.04 -13.47
C GLU A 110 -21.99 28.03 -13.51
N LYS A 111 -22.69 28.42 -12.43
CA LYS A 111 -24.15 28.53 -12.42
C LYS A 111 -24.65 29.47 -13.52
N GLN A 112 -24.05 30.65 -13.65
CA GLN A 112 -24.40 31.59 -14.71
C GLN A 112 -24.19 30.98 -16.11
N GLN A 113 -23.07 30.28 -16.34
CA GLN A 113 -22.82 29.59 -17.61
C GLN A 113 -23.85 28.49 -17.90
N PHE A 114 -24.31 27.77 -16.87
CA PHE A 114 -25.38 26.77 -17.03
C PHE A 114 -26.72 27.41 -17.41
N GLU A 115 -27.05 28.58 -16.87
CA GLU A 115 -28.26 29.33 -17.26
C GLU A 115 -28.20 29.82 -18.70
N GLU A 116 -27.06 30.41 -19.11
CA GLU A 116 -26.83 30.81 -20.49
C GLU A 116 -26.94 29.62 -21.45
N LYS A 117 -26.35 28.47 -21.06
CA LYS A 117 -26.41 27.25 -21.86
C LYS A 117 -27.83 26.68 -21.93
N GLN A 118 -28.64 26.83 -20.88
CA GLN A 118 -30.05 26.41 -20.88
C GLN A 118 -30.87 27.23 -21.88
N ILE A 119 -30.60 28.53 -22.03
CA ILE A 119 -31.25 29.37 -23.05
C ILE A 119 -30.89 28.87 -24.45
N GLU A 120 -29.62 28.55 -24.70
CA GLU A 120 -29.18 27.97 -25.98
C GLU A 120 -29.87 26.63 -26.25
N ILE A 121 -29.82 25.70 -25.29
CA ILE A 121 -30.39 24.36 -25.43
C ILE A 121 -31.90 24.42 -25.65
N SER A 122 -32.63 25.28 -24.94
CA SER A 122 -34.09 25.39 -25.09
C SER A 122 -34.51 25.92 -26.47
N ARG A 123 -33.68 26.75 -27.11
CA ARG A 123 -33.87 27.20 -28.50
C ARG A 123 -33.61 26.08 -29.50
N SER A 124 -32.58 25.26 -29.27
CA SER A 124 -32.19 24.19 -30.19
C SER A 124 -33.00 22.89 -30.02
N TYR A 125 -33.51 22.61 -28.82
CA TYR A 125 -34.10 21.32 -28.44
C TYR A 125 -35.43 21.50 -27.69
N SER A 126 -36.48 21.89 -28.43
CA SER A 126 -37.88 22.14 -28.01
C SER A 126 -38.28 21.56 -26.63
N ASN A 127 -39.00 20.45 -26.55
CA ASN A 127 -39.38 19.82 -25.26
C ASN A 127 -38.39 18.74 -24.80
N GLU A 128 -37.49 18.29 -25.69
CA GLU A 128 -36.54 17.19 -25.42
C GLU A 128 -35.53 17.54 -24.34
N HIS A 129 -35.13 18.81 -24.24
CA HIS A 129 -34.18 19.27 -23.23
C HIS A 129 -34.63 19.01 -21.77
N LYS A 130 -35.94 18.87 -21.53
CA LYS A 130 -36.47 18.48 -20.22
C LYS A 130 -35.99 17.08 -19.77
N GLN A 131 -35.61 16.23 -20.72
CA GLN A 131 -35.10 14.88 -20.49
C GLN A 131 -33.57 14.81 -20.46
N PHE A 132 -32.87 15.95 -20.57
CA PHE A 132 -31.41 16.01 -20.44
C PHE A 132 -31.01 15.97 -18.96
N HIS A 133 -31.37 14.87 -18.27
CA HIS A 133 -31.26 14.76 -16.82
C HIS A 133 -29.87 15.07 -16.28
N GLY A 134 -28.81 14.64 -16.96
CA GLY A 134 -27.45 14.98 -16.54
C GLY A 134 -27.19 16.49 -16.54
N PHE A 135 -27.65 17.20 -17.56
CA PHE A 135 -27.55 18.66 -17.64
C PHE A 135 -28.42 19.34 -16.58
N ASN A 136 -29.69 18.96 -16.48
CA ASN A 136 -30.64 19.56 -15.54
C ASN A 136 -30.20 19.36 -14.08
N ILE A 137 -29.68 18.18 -13.73
CA ILE A 137 -29.13 17.93 -12.39
C ILE A 137 -27.94 18.86 -12.09
N MET A 138 -27.03 19.06 -13.05
CA MET A 138 -25.91 19.99 -12.85
C MET A 138 -26.39 21.43 -12.73
N ARG A 139 -27.31 21.88 -13.61
CA ARG A 139 -27.89 23.23 -13.59
C ARG A 139 -28.56 23.55 -12.25
N GLU A 140 -29.38 22.64 -11.73
CA GLU A 140 -30.01 22.74 -10.42
C GLU A 140 -29.02 22.55 -9.26
N ASN A 141 -27.71 22.59 -9.53
CA ASN A 141 -26.64 22.44 -8.57
C ASN A 141 -26.80 21.17 -7.71
N PHE A 142 -27.16 20.07 -8.37
CA PHE A 142 -27.39 18.75 -7.77
C PHE A 142 -28.52 18.73 -6.73
N CYS A 143 -29.50 19.63 -6.86
CA CYS A 143 -30.69 19.68 -6.01
C CYS A 143 -31.43 18.33 -5.99
N GLY A 144 -31.72 17.84 -4.79
CA GLY A 144 -32.42 16.57 -4.61
C GLY A 144 -33.87 16.58 -5.08
N ASP A 145 -34.52 17.75 -5.15
CA ASP A 145 -35.94 17.84 -5.48
C ASP A 145 -36.22 17.49 -6.95
N TYR A 146 -35.35 17.93 -7.88
CA TYR A 146 -35.42 17.52 -9.29
C TYR A 146 -35.35 16.00 -9.44
N VAL A 147 -34.46 15.36 -8.67
CA VAL A 147 -34.25 13.91 -8.73
C VAL A 147 -35.47 13.17 -8.15
N LYS A 148 -36.05 13.66 -7.05
CA LYS A 148 -37.28 13.10 -6.46
C LYS A 148 -38.44 13.15 -7.45
N GLU A 149 -38.65 14.29 -8.11
CA GLU A 149 -39.72 14.47 -9.10
C GLU A 149 -39.52 13.54 -10.29
N THR A 150 -38.30 13.48 -10.84
CA THR A 150 -37.94 12.59 -11.96
C THR A 150 -38.20 11.11 -11.63
N SER A 151 -37.94 10.68 -10.39
CA SER A 151 -38.13 9.30 -9.94
C SER A 151 -39.56 8.98 -9.48
N ALA A 152 -40.48 9.96 -9.40
CA ALA A 152 -41.83 9.77 -8.86
C ALA A 152 -42.66 8.76 -9.66
N ILE A 153 -42.35 8.58 -10.95
CA ILE A 153 -42.98 7.57 -11.83
C ILE A 153 -42.82 6.13 -11.33
N LEU A 154 -41.92 5.89 -10.37
CA LEU A 154 -41.71 4.58 -9.75
C LEU A 154 -42.62 4.32 -8.54
N GLY A 155 -43.36 5.32 -8.05
CA GLY A 155 -44.29 5.15 -6.93
C GLY A 155 -45.36 4.09 -7.17
N ASP A 156 -45.74 3.86 -8.43
CA ASP A 156 -46.76 2.88 -8.82
C ASP A 156 -46.21 1.45 -8.99
N VAL A 157 -44.90 1.24 -8.86
CA VAL A 157 -44.27 -0.08 -9.04
C VAL A 157 -44.55 -0.99 -7.85
N ARG A 158 -45.43 -1.97 -8.03
CA ARG A 158 -45.77 -2.95 -6.99
C ARG A 158 -44.71 -4.03 -6.84
N LYS A 159 -44.56 -4.65 -5.66
CA LYS A 159 -43.64 -5.78 -5.44
C LYS A 159 -43.97 -7.04 -6.27
N ASN A 160 -45.25 -7.42 -6.31
CA ASN A 160 -45.73 -8.67 -6.90
C ASN A 160 -46.11 -8.51 -8.39
N ARG A 161 -45.84 -9.55 -9.21
CA ARG A 161 -46.13 -9.59 -10.66
C ARG A 161 -45.58 -8.37 -11.43
N ARG A 162 -44.35 -7.98 -11.12
CA ARG A 162 -43.68 -6.84 -11.74
C ARG A 162 -43.45 -7.05 -13.24
N PRO A 163 -43.84 -6.09 -14.10
CA PRO A 163 -43.44 -6.07 -15.49
C PRO A 163 -41.91 -6.14 -15.64
N LYS A 164 -41.43 -6.84 -16.68
CA LYS A 164 -39.99 -7.04 -16.92
C LYS A 164 -39.23 -5.72 -17.10
N ASN A 165 -39.83 -4.70 -17.73
CA ASN A 165 -39.22 -3.37 -17.85
C ASN A 165 -38.97 -2.70 -16.48
N SER A 166 -39.88 -2.86 -15.52
CA SER A 166 -39.72 -2.33 -14.15
C SER A 166 -38.62 -3.08 -13.39
N GLN A 167 -38.51 -4.40 -13.60
CA GLN A 167 -37.43 -5.20 -13.01
C GLN A 167 -36.07 -4.83 -13.60
N LEU A 168 -35.99 -4.63 -14.92
CA LEU A 168 -34.77 -4.21 -15.60
C LEU A 168 -34.32 -2.82 -15.12
N LEU A 169 -35.26 -1.89 -14.97
CA LEU A 169 -34.94 -0.58 -14.40
C LEU A 169 -34.43 -0.69 -12.95
N ALA A 170 -35.01 -1.57 -12.13
CA ALA A 170 -34.51 -1.82 -10.78
C ALA A 170 -33.07 -2.36 -10.79
N PHE A 171 -32.73 -3.24 -11.74
CA PHE A 171 -31.36 -3.73 -11.93
C PHE A 171 -30.41 -2.60 -12.33
N LEU A 172 -30.76 -1.79 -13.33
CA LEU A 172 -29.96 -0.64 -13.77
C LEU A 172 -29.77 0.37 -12.63
N SER A 173 -30.84 0.65 -11.87
CA SER A 173 -30.81 1.57 -10.72
C SER A 173 -29.87 1.05 -9.63
N LEU A 174 -29.98 -0.22 -9.26
CA LEU A 174 -29.10 -0.83 -8.25
C LEU A 174 -27.64 -0.78 -8.71
N VAL A 175 -27.37 -1.27 -9.92
CA VAL A 175 -26.01 -1.36 -10.47
C VAL A 175 -25.35 0.02 -10.56
N ASN A 176 -26.07 1.05 -11.01
CA ASN A 176 -25.51 2.38 -11.18
C ASN A 176 -25.46 3.21 -9.89
N ALA A 177 -26.30 2.90 -8.90
CA ALA A 177 -26.21 3.49 -7.57
C ALA A 177 -24.95 3.01 -6.82
N TYR A 178 -24.64 1.70 -6.92
CA TYR A 178 -23.55 1.08 -6.16
C TYR A 178 -22.23 0.92 -6.93
N VAL A 179 -22.26 1.03 -8.26
CA VAL A 179 -21.08 1.08 -9.13
C VAL A 179 -21.26 2.19 -10.17
N PRO A 180 -21.09 3.47 -9.81
CA PRO A 180 -21.36 4.59 -10.71
C PRO A 180 -20.52 4.54 -11.99
N GLY A 181 -21.16 4.67 -13.15
CA GLY A 181 -20.52 4.57 -14.48
C GLY A 181 -20.52 3.18 -15.10
N SER A 182 -20.96 2.16 -14.36
CA SER A 182 -21.24 0.84 -14.93
C SER A 182 -22.38 0.89 -15.95
N HIS A 183 -22.49 -0.17 -16.75
CA HIS A 183 -23.51 -0.33 -17.78
C HIS A 183 -23.77 -1.81 -18.03
N LEU A 184 -24.93 -2.11 -18.61
CA LEU A 184 -25.31 -3.44 -19.09
C LEU A 184 -25.32 -3.45 -20.62
N LEU A 185 -25.21 -4.63 -21.22
CA LEU A 185 -25.31 -4.80 -22.67
C LEU A 185 -26.78 -4.72 -23.11
N GLN A 186 -27.06 -4.00 -24.20
CA GLN A 186 -28.42 -3.83 -24.71
C GLN A 186 -29.01 -5.17 -25.13
N SER A 187 -28.22 -6.05 -25.77
CA SER A 187 -28.66 -7.41 -26.12
C SER A 187 -29.14 -8.21 -24.89
N GLN A 188 -28.38 -8.17 -23.80
CA GLN A 188 -28.74 -8.84 -22.54
C GLN A 188 -29.99 -8.23 -21.90
N CYS A 189 -30.14 -6.91 -21.98
CA CYS A 189 -31.37 -6.22 -21.56
C CYS A 189 -32.57 -6.66 -22.39
N GLN A 190 -32.43 -6.79 -23.71
CA GLN A 190 -33.50 -7.25 -24.60
C GLN A 190 -33.87 -8.70 -24.34
N GLU A 191 -32.89 -9.58 -24.15
CA GLU A 191 -33.10 -10.98 -23.79
C GLU A 191 -33.90 -11.10 -22.49
N PHE A 192 -33.52 -10.33 -21.46
CA PHE A 192 -34.23 -10.32 -20.18
C PHE A 192 -35.69 -9.85 -20.30
N LEU A 193 -35.96 -8.87 -21.18
CA LEU A 193 -37.31 -8.39 -21.42
C LEU A 193 -38.18 -9.42 -22.18
N GLY A 194 -37.60 -10.44 -22.82
CA GLY A 194 -38.30 -11.56 -23.48
C GLY A 194 -38.94 -11.22 -24.83
N PRO A 195 -39.83 -12.06 -25.39
CA PRO A 195 -40.62 -11.71 -26.57
C PRO A 195 -41.76 -10.72 -26.26
N PRO A 196 -42.26 -9.94 -27.25
CA PRO A 196 -41.85 -9.94 -28.66
C PRO A 196 -40.53 -9.18 -28.88
N ASP A 197 -39.57 -9.84 -29.52
CA ASP A 197 -38.24 -9.32 -29.81
C ASP A 197 -38.28 -8.41 -31.06
N PRO A 198 -37.59 -7.25 -31.08
CA PRO A 198 -37.43 -6.40 -32.26
C PRO A 198 -37.05 -7.16 -33.55
N ILE A 199 -36.22 -8.20 -33.45
CA ILE A 199 -35.74 -8.99 -34.60
C ILE A 199 -36.90 -9.70 -35.32
N TYR A 200 -38.00 -10.02 -34.61
CA TYR A 200 -39.20 -10.65 -35.17
C TYR A 200 -40.36 -9.67 -35.37
N GLY A 201 -40.08 -8.38 -35.58
CA GLY A 201 -41.09 -7.34 -35.77
C GLY A 201 -41.69 -6.80 -34.46
N GLY A 202 -41.04 -7.07 -33.32
CA GLY A 202 -41.42 -6.54 -32.02
C GLY A 202 -41.08 -5.04 -31.85
N PRO A 203 -41.62 -4.40 -30.79
CA PRO A 203 -41.34 -3.00 -30.48
C PRO A 203 -39.87 -2.78 -30.14
N SER A 204 -39.34 -1.61 -30.50
CA SER A 204 -37.96 -1.19 -30.18
C SER A 204 -37.66 -1.26 -28.68
N PHE A 205 -36.38 -1.34 -28.31
CA PHE A 205 -35.96 -1.36 -26.91
C PHE A 205 -36.52 -0.16 -26.13
N GLU A 206 -36.49 1.02 -26.73
CA GLU A 206 -36.97 2.27 -26.16
C GLU A 206 -38.48 2.23 -25.89
N GLN A 207 -39.26 1.64 -26.80
CA GLN A 207 -40.69 1.44 -26.63
C GLN A 207 -41.00 0.43 -25.51
N ARG A 208 -40.22 -0.64 -25.42
CA ARG A 208 -40.36 -1.67 -24.36
C ARG A 208 -39.99 -1.15 -22.97
N MET A 209 -39.12 -0.16 -22.91
CA MET A 209 -38.73 0.51 -21.66
C MET A 209 -39.71 1.60 -21.21
N LYS A 210 -40.74 1.94 -21.99
CA LYS A 210 -41.76 2.91 -21.54
C LYS A 210 -42.44 2.44 -20.24
N PRO A 211 -42.70 3.35 -19.29
CA PRO A 211 -42.51 4.81 -19.38
C PRO A 211 -41.10 5.29 -18.95
N PHE A 212 -40.17 4.39 -18.64
CA PHE A 212 -38.87 4.69 -18.04
C PHE A 212 -37.78 5.10 -19.04
N THR A 213 -38.10 5.22 -20.33
CA THR A 213 -37.13 5.48 -21.41
C THR A 213 -36.26 6.72 -21.15
N HIS A 214 -36.82 7.77 -20.53
CA HIS A 214 -36.09 9.00 -20.19
C HIS A 214 -35.09 8.82 -19.03
N LEU A 215 -35.25 7.79 -18.19
CA LEU A 215 -34.37 7.50 -17.06
C LEU A 215 -33.12 6.70 -17.46
N ILE A 216 -33.04 6.26 -18.72
CA ILE A 216 -31.95 5.43 -19.23
C ILE A 216 -31.25 6.09 -20.42
N VAL A 217 -29.99 5.74 -20.62
CA VAL A 217 -29.17 6.19 -21.74
C VAL A 217 -28.59 4.96 -22.44
N THR A 218 -28.84 4.89 -23.74
CA THR A 218 -28.27 3.87 -24.64
C THR A 218 -27.17 4.52 -25.48
N PHE A 219 -25.97 3.93 -25.51
CA PHE A 219 -24.83 4.51 -26.23
C PHE A 219 -23.96 3.42 -26.90
N PRO A 220 -23.36 3.71 -28.07
CA PRO A 220 -22.47 2.78 -28.76
C PRO A 220 -21.05 2.82 -28.18
N THR A 221 -20.34 1.69 -28.22
CA THR A 221 -18.91 1.58 -27.87
C THR A 221 -18.01 1.75 -29.09
N ARG A 222 -18.28 0.99 -30.16
CA ARG A 222 -17.63 1.07 -31.48
C ARG A 222 -18.62 0.63 -32.56
N GLN A 223 -18.41 1.04 -33.81
CA GLN A 223 -19.22 0.54 -34.93
C GLN A 223 -19.12 -1.00 -35.00
N GLY A 224 -20.27 -1.68 -35.06
CA GLY A 224 -20.36 -3.14 -35.08
C GLY A 224 -20.36 -3.84 -33.71
N GLN A 225 -20.23 -3.11 -32.59
CA GLN A 225 -20.36 -3.68 -31.24
C GLN A 225 -21.75 -3.43 -30.64
N ASP A 226 -22.14 -4.30 -29.70
CA ASP A 226 -23.41 -4.15 -28.96
C ASP A 226 -23.45 -2.83 -28.19
N LYS A 227 -24.63 -2.22 -28.07
CA LYS A 227 -24.80 -0.96 -27.36
C LYS A 227 -24.84 -1.20 -25.86
N HIS A 228 -24.53 -0.16 -25.11
CA HIS A 228 -24.57 -0.17 -23.65
C HIS A 228 -25.76 0.61 -23.13
N VAL A 229 -26.35 0.13 -22.04
CA VAL A 229 -27.48 0.73 -21.34
C VAL A 229 -27.10 1.05 -19.91
N ARG A 230 -27.41 2.26 -19.44
CA ARG A 230 -27.23 2.70 -18.05
C ARG A 230 -28.32 3.69 -17.65
N MET A 231 -28.47 3.95 -16.36
CA MET A 231 -29.26 5.06 -15.82
C MET A 231 -28.69 6.40 -16.29
N ALA A 232 -29.56 7.36 -16.57
CA ALA A 232 -29.20 8.69 -17.06
C ALA A 232 -28.26 9.44 -16.12
N HIS A 233 -28.40 9.24 -14.81
CA HIS A 233 -27.51 9.82 -13.82
C HIS A 233 -27.42 8.96 -12.54
N PRO A 234 -26.25 8.87 -11.86
CA PRO A 234 -26.13 8.13 -10.61
C PRO A 234 -27.08 8.61 -9.50
N LEU A 235 -27.33 9.91 -9.37
CA LEU A 235 -28.30 10.43 -8.38
C LEU A 235 -29.73 9.93 -8.65
N ILE A 236 -30.12 9.82 -9.93
CA ILE A 236 -31.41 9.20 -10.30
C ILE A 236 -31.41 7.73 -9.89
N ALA A 237 -30.33 7.00 -10.19
CA ALA A 237 -30.20 5.60 -9.81
C ALA A 237 -30.36 5.40 -8.29
N GLU A 238 -29.69 6.23 -7.47
CA GLU A 238 -29.82 6.20 -6.01
C GLU A 238 -31.24 6.50 -5.53
N GLN A 239 -31.88 7.53 -6.10
CA GLN A 239 -33.25 7.88 -5.74
C GLN A 239 -34.25 6.80 -6.17
N CYS A 240 -34.08 6.21 -7.36
CA CYS A 240 -34.89 5.09 -7.82
C CYS A 240 -34.79 3.91 -6.86
N VAL A 241 -33.60 3.56 -6.37
CA VAL A 241 -33.42 2.49 -5.37
C VAL A 241 -34.21 2.80 -4.08
N LYS A 242 -34.19 4.05 -3.61
CA LYS A 242 -34.95 4.48 -2.42
C LYS A 242 -36.46 4.39 -2.63
N VAL A 243 -36.97 4.93 -3.75
CA VAL A 243 -38.40 4.90 -4.07
C VAL A 243 -38.91 3.46 -4.23
N LEU A 244 -38.14 2.60 -4.91
CA LEU A 244 -38.43 1.18 -5.04
C LEU A 244 -38.48 0.48 -3.67
N ALA A 245 -37.55 0.80 -2.77
CA ALA A 245 -37.54 0.23 -1.42
C ALA A 245 -38.81 0.59 -0.64
N THR A 246 -39.28 1.85 -0.72
CA THR A 246 -40.56 2.28 -0.13
C THR A 246 -41.75 1.52 -0.72
N ALA A 247 -41.70 1.15 -2.00
CA ALA A 247 -42.69 0.32 -2.66
C ALA A 247 -42.55 -1.20 -2.38
N GLY A 248 -41.67 -1.59 -1.45
CA GLY A 248 -41.43 -2.98 -1.05
C GLY A 248 -40.47 -3.76 -1.97
N VAL A 249 -39.85 -3.08 -2.94
CA VAL A 249 -38.78 -3.61 -3.79
C VAL A 249 -37.44 -3.29 -3.14
N THR A 250 -37.01 -4.15 -2.22
CA THR A 250 -35.80 -3.90 -1.43
C THR A 250 -34.52 -4.04 -2.25
N ARG A 251 -33.40 -3.54 -1.72
CA ARG A 251 -32.08 -3.66 -2.35
C ARG A 251 -31.65 -5.12 -2.40
N SER A 252 -31.88 -5.87 -1.32
CA SER A 252 -31.55 -7.29 -1.28
C SER A 252 -32.38 -8.14 -2.25
N ASP A 253 -33.69 -7.88 -2.36
CA ASP A 253 -34.56 -8.57 -3.31
C ASP A 253 -34.12 -8.25 -4.76
N THR A 254 -33.81 -6.99 -5.03
CA THR A 254 -33.32 -6.56 -6.35
C THR A 254 -31.97 -7.18 -6.67
N ALA A 255 -31.03 -7.20 -5.72
CA ALA A 255 -29.72 -7.83 -5.89
C ALA A 255 -29.83 -9.34 -6.13
N ARG A 256 -30.69 -10.03 -5.38
CA ARG A 256 -30.93 -11.47 -5.57
C ARG A 256 -31.53 -11.77 -6.93
N ASN A 257 -32.54 -11.01 -7.35
CA ASN A 257 -33.17 -11.18 -8.65
C ASN A 257 -32.20 -10.88 -9.80
N PHE A 258 -31.37 -9.84 -9.65
CA PHE A 258 -30.30 -9.53 -10.60
C PHE A 258 -29.31 -10.70 -10.72
N LEU A 259 -28.89 -11.25 -9.57
CA LEU A 259 -28.04 -12.44 -9.52
C LEU A 259 -28.71 -13.64 -10.19
N THR A 260 -29.98 -13.95 -9.93
CA THR A 260 -30.61 -15.16 -10.48
C THR A 260 -30.98 -15.03 -11.95
N GLU A 261 -31.63 -13.94 -12.33
CA GLU A 261 -32.30 -13.82 -13.63
C GLU A 261 -31.44 -13.16 -14.71
N PHE A 262 -30.54 -12.25 -14.33
CA PHE A 262 -29.75 -11.45 -15.28
C PHE A 262 -28.31 -11.94 -15.42
N CYS A 263 -27.67 -12.28 -14.29
CA CYS A 263 -26.27 -12.71 -14.31
C CYS A 263 -26.13 -14.12 -14.91
N ARG A 264 -25.57 -14.29 -16.11
CA ARG A 264 -25.28 -15.59 -16.74
C ARG A 264 -23.82 -15.75 -17.16
N GLU A 265 -23.08 -14.66 -17.35
CA GLU A 265 -21.73 -14.65 -17.94
C GLU A 265 -20.64 -14.08 -17.01
N GLU A 266 -19.37 -14.30 -17.37
CA GLU A 266 -18.18 -13.83 -16.64
C GLU A 266 -18.08 -12.29 -16.56
N VAL A 267 -18.56 -11.56 -17.58
CA VAL A 267 -18.51 -10.09 -17.62
C VAL A 267 -19.28 -9.45 -16.47
N GLN A 268 -20.41 -10.05 -16.08
CA GLN A 268 -21.28 -9.57 -15.00
C GLN A 268 -20.72 -9.90 -13.60
N GLN A 269 -19.80 -10.87 -13.51
CA GLN A 269 -19.16 -11.23 -12.25
C GLN A 269 -18.35 -10.06 -11.68
N PHE A 270 -17.63 -9.31 -12.51
CA PHE A 270 -16.85 -8.15 -12.04
C PHE A 270 -17.73 -7.06 -11.45
N LEU A 271 -18.89 -6.81 -12.08
CA LEU A 271 -19.86 -5.82 -11.61
C LEU A 271 -20.43 -6.21 -10.24
N VAL A 272 -20.89 -7.45 -10.11
CA VAL A 272 -21.40 -7.99 -8.85
C VAL A 272 -20.31 -8.00 -7.77
N GLN A 273 -19.08 -8.36 -8.14
CA GLN A 273 -17.95 -8.32 -7.23
C GLN A 273 -17.71 -6.91 -6.70
N ASP A 274 -17.70 -5.89 -7.56
CA ASP A 274 -17.56 -4.51 -7.13
C ASP A 274 -18.70 -4.10 -6.19
N MET A 275 -19.96 -4.37 -6.57
CA MET A 275 -21.13 -4.06 -5.72
C MET A 275 -21.05 -4.69 -4.31
N LEU A 276 -20.61 -5.95 -4.21
CA LEU A 276 -20.67 -6.71 -2.96
C LEU A 276 -19.37 -6.71 -2.16
N THR A 277 -18.24 -6.29 -2.74
CA THR A 277 -16.91 -6.42 -2.10
C THR A 277 -16.05 -5.16 -2.13
N LYS A 278 -16.33 -4.20 -3.02
CA LYS A 278 -15.56 -2.94 -3.09
C LYS A 278 -15.98 -2.04 -1.94
N ARG A 279 -15.01 -1.73 -1.08
CA ARG A 279 -15.21 -0.90 0.11
C ARG A 279 -14.71 0.50 -0.20
N GLU A 280 -15.45 1.50 0.23
CA GLU A 280 -15.11 2.91 0.05
C GLU A 280 -14.09 3.34 1.10
N MET A 281 -13.35 4.41 0.79
CA MET A 281 -12.48 5.05 1.77
C MET A 281 -13.32 6.08 2.53
N GLY A 282 -13.61 5.81 3.80
CA GLY A 282 -14.16 6.82 4.71
C GLY A 282 -13.12 7.88 5.08
N GLU A 283 -13.49 8.82 5.95
CA GLU A 283 -12.64 9.96 6.35
C GLU A 283 -11.27 9.54 6.89
N GLU A 284 -11.21 8.49 7.71
CA GLU A 284 -9.95 8.00 8.30
C GLU A 284 -9.53 6.63 7.79
N ARG A 285 -10.49 5.73 7.57
CA ARG A 285 -10.25 4.33 7.24
C ARG A 285 -11.21 3.82 6.19
N LYS A 286 -10.78 2.79 5.49
CA LYS A 286 -11.62 2.02 4.57
C LYS A 286 -12.80 1.42 5.33
N ASP A 287 -13.99 1.49 4.75
CA ASP A 287 -15.19 0.90 5.34
C ASP A 287 -15.05 -0.61 5.56
N THR A 288 -15.86 -1.15 6.46
CA THR A 288 -15.83 -2.57 6.81
C THR A 288 -16.30 -3.42 5.63
N PHE A 289 -17.41 -3.03 4.99
CA PHE A 289 -18.06 -3.71 3.87
C PHE A 289 -18.32 -2.74 2.70
N SER A 290 -18.86 -3.24 1.58
CA SER A 290 -19.28 -2.36 0.48
C SER A 290 -20.54 -1.59 0.86
N ARG A 291 -20.76 -0.43 0.21
CA ARG A 291 -21.92 0.43 0.45
C ARG A 291 -23.24 -0.33 0.35
N LEU A 292 -23.40 -1.23 -0.62
CA LEU A 292 -24.60 -2.07 -0.76
C LEU A 292 -24.83 -2.97 0.45
N ILE A 293 -23.77 -3.58 0.99
CA ILE A 293 -23.89 -4.44 2.17
C ILE A 293 -24.27 -3.64 3.42
N GLN A 294 -23.69 -2.45 3.58
CA GLN A 294 -24.03 -1.54 4.67
C GLN A 294 -25.48 -1.07 4.59
N ASP A 295 -25.94 -0.66 3.41
CA ASP A 295 -27.32 -0.21 3.20
C ASP A 295 -28.33 -1.35 3.41
N ILE A 296 -28.04 -2.59 2.97
CA ILE A 296 -28.91 -3.74 3.24
C ILE A 296 -28.94 -4.06 4.74
N GLU A 297 -27.81 -3.96 5.44
CA GLU A 297 -27.76 -4.20 6.88
C GLU A 297 -28.55 -3.13 7.66
N GLY A 298 -28.35 -1.85 7.31
CA GLY A 298 -28.92 -0.71 8.02
C GLY A 298 -30.38 -0.44 7.70
N GLU A 299 -30.80 -0.62 6.45
CA GLU A 299 -32.18 -0.33 6.00
C GLU A 299 -33.07 -1.59 5.91
N GLU A 300 -32.49 -2.79 5.95
CA GLU A 300 -33.24 -4.04 5.88
C GLU A 300 -32.92 -4.99 7.05
N SER A 301 -32.00 -5.95 6.87
CA SER A 301 -31.65 -6.93 7.90
C SER A 301 -30.33 -7.65 7.65
N LYS A 302 -29.69 -8.13 8.72
CA LYS A 302 -28.50 -8.99 8.64
C LYS A 302 -28.77 -10.30 7.89
N SER A 303 -29.98 -10.86 7.99
CA SER A 303 -30.36 -12.06 7.23
C SER A 303 -30.40 -11.82 5.73
N ASN A 304 -30.81 -10.63 5.29
CA ASN A 304 -30.83 -10.27 3.87
C ASN A 304 -29.41 -10.15 3.31
N VAL A 305 -28.48 -9.56 4.07
CA VAL A 305 -27.05 -9.55 3.73
C VAL A 305 -26.52 -10.97 3.52
N VAL A 306 -26.77 -11.85 4.49
CA VAL A 306 -26.35 -13.26 4.42
C VAL A 306 -26.95 -13.93 3.19
N SER A 307 -28.24 -13.73 2.90
CA SER A 307 -28.91 -14.30 1.74
C SER A 307 -28.28 -13.88 0.41
N VAL A 308 -28.02 -12.58 0.24
CA VAL A 308 -27.38 -12.02 -0.97
C VAL A 308 -25.97 -12.59 -1.17
N LEU A 309 -25.14 -12.56 -0.12
CA LEU A 309 -23.76 -13.07 -0.20
C LEU A 309 -23.69 -14.58 -0.40
N GLN A 310 -24.59 -15.35 0.21
CA GLN A 310 -24.70 -16.80 0.00
C GLN A 310 -25.09 -17.11 -1.44
N LEU A 311 -26.10 -16.43 -1.98
CA LEU A 311 -26.53 -16.60 -3.37
C LEU A 311 -25.39 -16.28 -4.34
N ALA A 312 -24.69 -15.15 -4.16
CA ALA A 312 -23.53 -14.80 -4.96
C ALA A 312 -22.42 -15.87 -4.87
N SER A 313 -22.14 -16.36 -3.65
CA SER A 313 -21.13 -17.41 -3.43
C SER A 313 -21.50 -18.74 -4.10
N ASN A 314 -22.77 -19.11 -4.12
CA ASN A 314 -23.27 -20.34 -4.74
C ASN A 314 -23.28 -20.24 -6.27
N LYS A 315 -23.61 -19.05 -6.79
CA LYS A 315 -23.68 -18.78 -8.22
C LYS A 315 -22.28 -18.73 -8.84
N PHE A 316 -21.35 -17.97 -8.25
CA PHE A 316 -19.98 -17.82 -8.74
C PHE A 316 -19.04 -18.74 -7.97
N LYS A 317 -19.08 -20.05 -8.28
CA LYS A 317 -18.37 -21.10 -7.53
C LYS A 317 -16.85 -20.94 -7.53
N GLN A 318 -16.27 -20.31 -8.55
CA GLN A 318 -14.82 -20.09 -8.66
C GLN A 318 -14.36 -18.80 -7.95
N ASN A 319 -15.28 -17.89 -7.59
CA ASN A 319 -14.89 -16.63 -6.98
C ASN A 319 -14.69 -16.78 -5.47
N PRO A 320 -13.48 -16.49 -4.92
CA PRO A 320 -13.21 -16.62 -3.48
C PRO A 320 -13.73 -15.43 -2.67
N PHE A 321 -13.99 -14.26 -3.29
CA PHE A 321 -14.27 -13.02 -2.57
C PHE A 321 -15.67 -12.97 -1.96
N PHE A 322 -16.67 -13.60 -2.58
CA PHE A 322 -18.02 -13.70 -1.99
C PHE A 322 -18.05 -14.53 -0.69
N PRO A 323 -17.56 -15.79 -0.67
CA PRO A 323 -17.50 -16.55 0.57
C PRO A 323 -16.54 -15.93 1.59
N GLN A 324 -15.46 -15.27 1.15
CA GLN A 324 -14.58 -14.51 2.02
C GLN A 324 -15.32 -13.36 2.72
N ASN A 325 -16.07 -12.55 1.96
CA ASN A 325 -16.81 -11.42 2.51
C ASN A 325 -17.95 -11.88 3.43
N LEU A 326 -18.58 -13.01 3.10
CA LEU A 326 -19.57 -13.66 3.96
C LEU A 326 -18.96 -14.16 5.28
N ALA A 327 -17.77 -14.76 5.24
CA ALA A 327 -17.04 -15.13 6.46
C ALA A 327 -16.74 -13.92 7.33
N ARG A 328 -16.30 -12.81 6.71
CA ARG A 328 -16.06 -11.52 7.38
C ARG A 328 -17.32 -10.99 8.05
N PHE A 329 -18.45 -10.99 7.34
CA PHE A 329 -19.75 -10.58 7.91
C PHE A 329 -20.11 -11.42 9.13
N PHE A 330 -19.94 -12.74 9.08
CA PHE A 330 -20.25 -13.62 10.21
C PHE A 330 -19.37 -13.38 11.44
N TYR A 331 -18.05 -13.17 11.31
CA TYR A 331 -17.21 -12.98 12.50
C TYR A 331 -17.23 -11.54 13.04
N ILE A 332 -17.52 -10.55 12.20
CA ILE A 332 -17.58 -9.14 12.59
C ILE A 332 -18.98 -8.80 13.14
N GLU A 333 -20.02 -8.97 12.32
CA GLU A 333 -21.35 -8.39 12.60
C GLU A 333 -22.29 -9.32 13.37
N THR A 334 -22.18 -10.64 13.17
CA THR A 334 -23.07 -11.61 13.83
C THR A 334 -22.36 -12.46 14.89
N ARG A 335 -21.02 -12.38 14.97
CA ARG A 335 -20.16 -13.23 15.82
C ARG A 335 -20.45 -14.74 15.69
N ALA A 336 -20.90 -15.19 14.52
CA ALA A 336 -21.23 -16.58 14.23
C ALA A 336 -20.00 -17.36 13.76
N TYR A 337 -19.03 -17.56 14.67
CA TYR A 337 -17.69 -18.04 14.32
C TYR A 337 -17.65 -19.40 13.60
N PHE A 338 -18.56 -20.33 13.90
CA PHE A 338 -18.63 -21.62 13.20
C PHE A 338 -19.05 -21.45 11.73
N LYS A 339 -20.02 -20.57 11.45
CA LYS A 339 -20.41 -20.23 10.08
C LYS A 339 -19.28 -19.49 9.38
N ALA A 340 -18.63 -18.55 10.08
CA ALA A 340 -17.47 -17.83 9.55
C ALA A 340 -16.32 -18.76 9.17
N GLU A 341 -16.00 -19.75 10.02
CA GLU A 341 -14.97 -20.76 9.76
C GLU A 341 -15.29 -21.57 8.49
N LYS A 342 -16.54 -22.04 8.35
CA LYS A 342 -16.99 -22.77 7.15
C LYS A 342 -16.77 -21.95 5.88
N TRP A 343 -17.23 -20.71 5.86
CA TRP A 343 -17.12 -19.85 4.68
C TRP A 343 -15.70 -19.39 4.38
N ALA A 344 -14.87 -19.17 5.41
CA ALA A 344 -13.46 -18.86 5.23
C ALA A 344 -12.69 -20.03 4.62
N LYS A 345 -12.99 -21.27 5.02
CA LYS A 345 -12.42 -22.48 4.38
C LYS A 345 -12.85 -22.59 2.93
N ILE A 346 -14.15 -22.43 2.63
CA ILE A 346 -14.65 -22.41 1.24
C ILE A 346 -13.93 -21.35 0.40
N ALA A 347 -13.70 -20.16 0.94
CA ALA A 347 -12.96 -19.11 0.23
C ALA A 347 -11.52 -19.53 -0.06
N LYS A 348 -10.81 -20.06 0.95
CA LYS A 348 -9.43 -20.56 0.82
C LYS A 348 -9.32 -21.73 -0.16
N ASP A 349 -10.29 -22.63 -0.18
CA ASP A 349 -10.31 -23.77 -1.11
C ASP A 349 -10.47 -23.32 -2.57
N ARG A 350 -11.17 -22.19 -2.81
CA ARG A 350 -11.33 -21.59 -4.14
C ARG A 350 -10.10 -20.85 -4.64
N ASP A 351 -9.26 -20.34 -3.74
CA ASP A 351 -8.02 -19.64 -4.09
C ASP A 351 -6.92 -19.93 -3.05
N PRO A 352 -6.32 -21.13 -3.08
CA PRO A 352 -5.36 -21.58 -2.08
C PRO A 352 -4.02 -20.85 -2.15
N LYS A 353 -3.75 -20.16 -3.27
CA LYS A 353 -2.50 -19.40 -3.48
C LYS A 353 -2.60 -17.97 -2.94
N SER A 354 -3.80 -17.46 -2.67
CA SER A 354 -4.00 -16.10 -2.19
C SER A 354 -3.85 -15.98 -0.67
N SER A 355 -2.77 -15.32 -0.25
CA SER A 355 -2.55 -14.97 1.16
C SER A 355 -3.66 -14.08 1.71
N PHE A 356 -4.20 -13.15 0.91
CA PHE A 356 -5.30 -12.27 1.34
C PHE A 356 -6.58 -13.05 1.62
N VAL A 357 -6.86 -14.12 0.85
CA VAL A 357 -8.00 -15.00 1.13
C VAL A 357 -7.73 -15.83 2.38
N ALA A 358 -6.52 -16.38 2.51
CA ALA A 358 -6.09 -17.19 3.65
C ALA A 358 -6.13 -16.44 5.00
N ASP A 359 -5.80 -15.13 5.03
CA ASP A 359 -5.86 -14.27 6.24
C ASP A 359 -7.21 -14.39 6.96
N THR A 360 -8.29 -14.47 6.18
CA THR A 360 -9.67 -14.51 6.70
C THR A 360 -9.86 -15.61 7.74
N LEU A 361 -9.27 -16.78 7.53
CA LEU A 361 -9.40 -17.90 8.47
C LEU A 361 -8.66 -17.62 9.79
N GLY A 362 -7.46 -17.04 9.72
CA GLY A 362 -6.71 -16.58 10.90
C GLY A 362 -7.47 -15.51 11.66
N GLN A 363 -8.07 -14.55 10.95
CA GLN A 363 -8.92 -13.50 11.56
C GLN A 363 -10.15 -14.10 12.25
N VAL A 364 -10.82 -15.09 11.66
CA VAL A 364 -11.96 -15.77 12.27
C VAL A 364 -11.56 -16.39 13.61
N TYR A 365 -10.46 -17.17 13.65
CA TYR A 365 -10.02 -17.83 14.88
C TYR A 365 -9.51 -16.84 15.92
N LYS A 366 -8.79 -15.79 15.52
CA LYS A 366 -8.35 -14.72 16.42
C LYS A 366 -9.53 -14.01 17.08
N ASN A 367 -10.55 -13.64 16.32
CA ASN A 367 -11.73 -12.98 16.86
C ASN A 367 -12.59 -13.93 17.71
N HIS A 368 -12.67 -15.20 17.33
CA HIS A 368 -13.34 -16.22 18.14
C HIS A 368 -12.65 -16.37 19.52
N LEU A 369 -11.32 -16.44 19.54
CA LEU A 369 -10.53 -16.47 20.78
C LEU A 369 -10.80 -15.22 21.64
N LYS A 370 -10.67 -14.01 21.07
CA LYS A 370 -10.97 -12.75 21.77
C LYS A 370 -12.38 -12.72 22.37
N SER A 371 -13.36 -13.25 21.63
CA SER A 371 -14.75 -13.29 22.09
C SER A 371 -14.94 -14.25 23.25
N ARG A 372 -14.30 -15.43 23.22
CA ARG A 372 -14.45 -16.43 24.28
C ARG A 372 -13.76 -16.02 25.58
N ILE A 373 -12.63 -15.31 25.50
CA ILE A 373 -11.92 -14.78 26.68
C ILE A 373 -12.82 -13.87 27.53
N LYS A 374 -13.76 -13.14 26.91
CA LYS A 374 -14.73 -12.29 27.63
C LYS A 374 -15.77 -13.07 28.45
N HIS A 375 -15.91 -14.38 28.25
CA HIS A 375 -16.99 -15.19 28.82
C HIS A 375 -16.50 -16.36 29.69
N SER A 376 -15.33 -16.21 30.33
CA SER A 376 -14.61 -17.27 31.05
C SER A 376 -14.22 -18.45 30.15
N ILE A 377 -12.92 -18.76 30.12
CA ILE A 377 -12.36 -19.76 29.20
C ILE A 377 -11.26 -20.54 29.91
N SER A 378 -11.21 -21.86 29.68
CA SER A 378 -10.15 -22.70 30.22
C SER A 378 -8.83 -22.54 29.45
N ALA A 379 -7.70 -22.82 30.11
CA ALA A 379 -6.38 -22.88 29.43
C ALA A 379 -6.39 -23.84 28.21
N GLN A 380 -7.12 -24.96 28.31
CA GLN A 380 -7.29 -25.91 27.22
C GLN A 380 -8.00 -25.28 26.01
N GLU A 381 -9.08 -24.54 26.22
CA GLU A 381 -9.81 -23.86 25.15
C GLU A 381 -8.98 -22.72 24.52
N ILE A 382 -8.24 -21.95 25.34
CA ILE A 382 -7.29 -20.94 24.83
C ILE A 382 -6.28 -21.58 23.89
N LEU A 383 -5.63 -22.68 24.32
CA LEU A 383 -4.64 -23.39 23.52
C LEU A 383 -5.25 -24.04 22.28
N GLN A 384 -6.48 -24.53 22.35
CA GLN A 384 -7.19 -25.10 21.21
C GLN A 384 -7.50 -24.07 20.13
N LEU A 385 -8.08 -22.92 20.51
CA LEU A 385 -8.44 -21.87 19.56
C LEU A 385 -7.21 -21.14 19.02
N SER A 386 -6.22 -20.89 19.88
CA SER A 386 -4.96 -20.27 19.44
C SER A 386 -4.17 -21.17 18.50
N LYS A 387 -4.12 -22.49 18.73
CA LYS A 387 -3.50 -23.43 17.77
C LYS A 387 -4.12 -23.28 16.38
N LYS A 388 -5.45 -23.29 16.27
CA LYS A 388 -6.15 -23.07 15.00
C LYS A 388 -5.78 -21.72 14.36
N ALA A 389 -5.70 -20.65 15.16
CA ALA A 389 -5.34 -19.33 14.67
C ALA A 389 -3.88 -19.28 14.18
N PHE A 390 -2.94 -19.83 14.95
CA PHE A 390 -1.53 -19.92 14.59
C PHE A 390 -1.31 -20.74 13.32
N ASP A 391 -1.96 -21.89 13.19
CA ASP A 391 -1.90 -22.73 12.00
C ASP A 391 -2.43 -21.97 10.78
N ALA A 392 -3.57 -21.27 10.91
CA ALA A 392 -4.13 -20.46 9.83
C ALA A 392 -3.23 -19.29 9.41
N PHE A 393 -2.60 -18.59 10.36
CA PHE A 393 -1.66 -17.50 10.05
C PHE A 393 -0.33 -18.01 9.48
N LYS A 394 0.13 -19.21 9.87
CA LYS A 394 1.27 -19.88 9.22
C LYS A 394 0.94 -20.32 7.80
N ASP A 395 -0.28 -20.78 7.54
CA ASP A 395 -0.74 -21.07 6.18
C ASP A 395 -0.76 -19.82 5.31
N GLU A 396 -1.22 -18.69 5.86
CA GLU A 396 -1.17 -17.40 5.20
C GLU A 396 0.27 -16.95 4.91
N GLU A 397 1.19 -17.06 5.89
CA GLU A 397 2.62 -16.79 5.72
C GLU A 397 3.19 -17.61 4.55
N ARG A 398 2.91 -18.92 4.50
CA ARG A 398 3.34 -19.79 3.39
C ARG A 398 2.74 -19.37 2.06
N ALA A 399 1.47 -18.97 2.01
CA ALA A 399 0.86 -18.45 0.80
C ALA A 399 1.54 -17.15 0.34
N ALA A 400 1.80 -16.21 1.25
CA ALA A 400 2.48 -14.94 0.95
C ALA A 400 3.93 -15.15 0.47
N GLU A 401 4.62 -16.15 1.00
CA GLU A 401 5.95 -16.54 0.52
C GLU A 401 5.89 -17.23 -0.85
N ASN A 402 4.82 -17.95 -1.18
CA ASN A 402 4.69 -18.59 -2.50
C ASN A 402 4.10 -17.66 -3.58
N GLU A 403 3.57 -16.50 -3.20
CA GLU A 403 3.09 -15.47 -4.13
C GLU A 403 4.27 -14.82 -4.89
N GLN A 404 4.28 -14.98 -6.21
CA GLN A 404 5.23 -14.28 -7.07
C GLN A 404 4.97 -12.76 -7.08
N GLY A 405 6.06 -11.97 -7.10
CA GLY A 405 6.01 -10.51 -7.23
C GLY A 405 5.96 -10.06 -8.68
N ALA A 406 5.61 -8.78 -8.92
CA ALA A 406 5.34 -8.25 -10.27
C ALA A 406 6.57 -8.32 -11.17
N ASP A 407 7.74 -8.41 -10.55
CA ASP A 407 9.04 -8.43 -11.20
C ASP A 407 9.60 -9.86 -11.37
N MET A 408 8.82 -10.92 -11.07
CA MET A 408 9.32 -12.30 -11.00
C MET A 408 8.92 -13.23 -12.17
N GLN A 409 8.10 -12.81 -13.15
CA GLN A 409 7.99 -13.48 -14.47
C GLN A 409 7.15 -12.66 -15.48
N ASP A 410 7.49 -12.83 -16.77
CA ASP A 410 6.98 -12.13 -17.98
C ASP A 410 5.77 -12.85 -18.62
N ASP A 411 5.12 -13.77 -17.90
CA ASP A 411 4.16 -14.70 -18.47
C ASP A 411 2.69 -14.36 -18.17
N GLY A 412 2.33 -13.07 -18.14
CA GLY A 412 0.99 -12.53 -18.45
C GLY A 412 -0.28 -13.10 -17.77
N MET A 413 -0.21 -14.10 -16.88
CA MET A 413 -1.35 -14.92 -16.48
C MET A 413 -1.56 -15.02 -14.96
N THR A 414 -0.63 -14.57 -14.13
CA THR A 414 -0.78 -14.61 -12.67
C THR A 414 -1.22 -13.26 -12.10
N LYS A 415 -2.26 -13.26 -11.26
CA LYS A 415 -2.66 -12.08 -10.47
C LYS A 415 -1.54 -11.74 -9.49
N VAL A 416 -0.65 -10.85 -9.90
CA VAL A 416 0.48 -10.47 -9.07
C VAL A 416 0.06 -9.54 -7.94
N SER A 417 0.23 -9.98 -6.69
CA SER A 417 0.11 -9.09 -5.54
C SER A 417 1.32 -8.16 -5.46
N ARG A 418 1.08 -6.85 -5.53
CA ARG A 418 2.14 -5.82 -5.47
C ARG A 418 2.72 -5.63 -4.08
N ILE A 419 1.97 -5.99 -3.05
CA ILE A 419 2.35 -5.79 -1.65
C ILE A 419 2.69 -7.17 -1.08
N PHE A 420 3.80 -7.28 -0.36
CA PHE A 420 4.04 -8.48 0.44
C PHE A 420 3.05 -8.50 1.59
N ASN A 421 2.21 -9.54 1.67
CA ASN A 421 1.22 -9.64 2.72
C ASN A 421 1.87 -10.13 4.03
N ASN A 422 2.24 -9.20 4.90
CA ASN A 422 2.79 -9.50 6.23
C ASN A 422 1.72 -9.86 7.28
N ARG A 423 0.43 -9.88 6.93
CA ARG A 423 -0.67 -10.05 7.88
C ARG A 423 -0.63 -11.39 8.61
N GLY A 424 -0.11 -12.45 7.99
CA GLY A 424 0.13 -13.73 8.65
C GLY A 424 1.12 -13.61 9.82
N LEU A 425 2.27 -12.96 9.58
CA LEU A 425 3.29 -12.72 10.61
C LEU A 425 2.71 -11.84 11.75
N PHE A 426 2.05 -10.75 11.40
CA PHE A 426 1.46 -9.83 12.38
C PHE A 426 0.31 -10.47 13.16
N GLY A 427 -0.59 -11.17 12.47
CA GLY A 427 -1.73 -11.87 13.04
C GLY A 427 -1.31 -12.94 14.05
N TYR A 428 -0.21 -13.64 13.77
CA TYR A 428 0.42 -14.56 14.72
C TYR A 428 0.83 -13.84 16.01
N LEU A 429 1.58 -12.72 15.91
CA LEU A 429 2.01 -11.94 17.09
C LEU A 429 0.82 -11.41 17.90
N GLN A 430 -0.26 -11.00 17.22
CA GLN A 430 -1.49 -10.59 17.89
C GLN A 430 -2.14 -11.74 18.66
N VAL A 431 -2.17 -12.96 18.11
CA VAL A 431 -2.65 -14.14 18.83
C VAL A 431 -1.74 -14.49 20.00
N ALA A 432 -0.42 -14.42 19.82
CA ALA A 432 0.55 -14.67 20.90
C ALA A 432 0.36 -13.69 22.07
N ASN A 433 0.18 -12.40 21.80
CA ASN A 433 -0.17 -11.41 22.83
C ASN A 433 -1.43 -11.81 23.63
N ILE A 434 -2.50 -12.20 22.93
CA ILE A 434 -3.75 -12.62 23.55
C ILE A 434 -3.55 -13.89 24.40
N VAL A 435 -2.81 -14.86 23.88
CA VAL A 435 -2.52 -16.13 24.57
C VAL A 435 -1.73 -15.89 25.84
N PHE A 436 -0.68 -15.07 25.77
CA PHE A 436 0.14 -14.71 26.94
C PHE A 436 -0.72 -14.09 28.03
N ASP A 437 -1.45 -13.02 27.72
CA ASP A 437 -2.25 -12.30 28.71
C ASP A 437 -3.33 -13.20 29.31
N SER A 438 -4.00 -14.00 28.47
CA SER A 438 -5.09 -14.85 28.91
C SER A 438 -4.60 -16.02 29.77
N LEU A 439 -3.50 -16.67 29.42
CA LEU A 439 -2.96 -17.79 30.21
C LEU A 439 -2.35 -17.30 31.53
N VAL A 440 -1.58 -16.21 31.51
CA VAL A 440 -1.01 -15.61 32.73
C VAL A 440 -2.12 -15.14 33.67
N SER A 441 -3.24 -14.62 33.15
CA SER A 441 -4.38 -14.25 33.99
C SER A 441 -5.06 -15.42 34.68
N LEU A 442 -4.89 -16.66 34.17
CA LEU A 442 -5.41 -17.87 34.80
C LEU A 442 -4.45 -18.42 35.87
N ASP A 443 -3.15 -18.41 35.58
CA ASP A 443 -2.09 -18.81 36.52
C ASP A 443 -0.77 -18.12 36.12
N ASN A 444 -0.16 -17.39 37.06
CA ASN A 444 1.11 -16.69 36.87
C ASN A 444 2.27 -17.63 36.48
N ASN A 445 2.19 -18.94 36.78
CA ASN A 445 3.18 -19.92 36.34
C ASN A 445 3.27 -20.01 34.81
N TRP A 446 2.20 -19.70 34.08
CA TRP A 446 2.23 -19.66 32.61
C TRP A 446 3.26 -18.70 32.07
N GLN A 447 3.55 -17.60 32.76
CA GLN A 447 4.58 -16.67 32.34
C GLN A 447 5.92 -17.40 32.21
N LYS A 448 6.35 -18.09 33.27
CA LYS A 448 7.61 -18.84 33.30
C LYS A 448 7.68 -19.96 32.27
N VAL A 449 6.54 -20.60 31.96
CA VAL A 449 6.48 -21.63 30.93
C VAL A 449 6.61 -21.02 29.53
N LEU A 450 5.87 -19.95 29.24
CA LEU A 450 5.85 -19.29 27.94
C LEU A 450 7.17 -18.58 27.63
N THR A 451 7.89 -18.13 28.65
CA THR A 451 9.25 -17.55 28.55
C THR A 451 10.36 -18.60 28.58
N MET A 452 10.01 -19.89 28.76
CA MET A 452 10.93 -21.02 28.86
C MET A 452 11.90 -20.95 30.05
N GLU A 453 11.52 -20.29 31.14
CA GLU A 453 12.22 -20.31 32.43
C GLU A 453 12.00 -21.62 33.20
N ILE A 454 10.84 -22.26 33.00
CA ILE A 454 10.54 -23.60 33.52
C ILE A 454 10.06 -24.51 32.38
N SER A 455 10.29 -25.81 32.51
CA SER A 455 9.79 -26.78 31.52
C SER A 455 8.27 -26.75 31.45
N ALA A 456 7.70 -26.90 30.25
CA ALA A 456 6.27 -27.12 30.09
C ALA A 456 5.76 -28.37 30.85
N ASP A 457 6.64 -29.30 31.22
CA ASP A 457 6.33 -30.47 32.07
C ASP A 457 6.03 -30.10 33.53
N SER A 458 6.37 -28.89 33.98
CA SER A 458 6.03 -28.42 35.32
C SER A 458 4.54 -28.16 35.51
N LEU A 459 3.78 -27.99 34.41
CA LEU A 459 2.32 -27.85 34.42
C LEU A 459 1.59 -29.19 34.70
N SER A 460 2.33 -30.30 34.86
CA SER A 460 1.79 -31.67 34.83
C SER A 460 0.99 -32.11 36.06
N ILE A 461 0.96 -31.35 37.16
CA ILE A 461 0.22 -31.75 38.37
C ILE A 461 -1.27 -31.42 38.19
N GLY A 462 -2.00 -32.27 37.45
CA GLY A 462 -3.46 -32.25 37.36
C GLY A 462 -4.09 -31.98 35.97
N GLN A 463 -3.29 -31.63 34.95
CA GLN A 463 -3.82 -31.14 33.65
C GLN A 463 -3.42 -32.02 32.43
N LYS A 464 -3.67 -33.34 32.50
CA LYS A 464 -3.33 -34.31 31.41
C LYS A 464 -3.82 -33.90 30.00
N LYS A 465 -4.90 -33.12 29.91
CA LYS A 465 -5.47 -32.65 28.63
C LYS A 465 -4.61 -31.61 27.90
N LEU A 466 -3.63 -30.99 28.58
CA LEU A 466 -2.75 -29.98 28.01
C LEU A 466 -1.51 -30.54 27.29
N PHE A 467 -1.13 -31.80 27.56
CA PHE A 467 0.05 -32.42 26.96
C PHE A 467 0.07 -32.36 25.42
N LYS A 468 -1.10 -32.48 24.77
CA LYS A 468 -1.23 -32.36 23.31
C LYS A 468 -0.84 -30.99 22.74
N TYR A 469 -0.74 -29.96 23.58
CA TYR A 469 -0.31 -28.61 23.20
C TYR A 469 1.14 -28.32 23.57
N LYS A 470 1.87 -29.26 24.18
CA LYS A 470 3.29 -29.08 24.54
C LYS A 470 4.14 -28.57 23.37
N PRO A 471 4.05 -29.12 22.13
CA PRO A 471 4.83 -28.62 21.00
C PRO A 471 4.52 -27.16 20.63
N LEU A 472 3.26 -26.73 20.80
CA LEU A 472 2.88 -25.34 20.60
C LEU A 472 3.54 -24.48 21.67
N ILE A 473 3.33 -24.81 22.95
CA ILE A 473 3.84 -24.04 24.09
C ILE A 473 5.36 -23.84 23.99
N THR A 474 6.10 -24.92 23.69
CA THR A 474 7.57 -24.88 23.61
C THR A 474 8.10 -24.15 22.40
N SER A 475 7.30 -23.93 21.34
CA SER A 475 7.73 -23.21 20.13
C SER A 475 7.30 -21.73 20.11
N LEU A 476 6.40 -21.31 21.00
CA LEU A 476 5.82 -19.95 20.99
C LEU A 476 6.89 -18.87 21.12
N ARG A 477 7.81 -19.01 22.09
CA ARG A 477 8.87 -18.03 22.32
C ARG A 477 9.72 -17.82 21.08
N ASP A 478 10.20 -18.90 20.48
CA ASP A 478 11.10 -18.86 19.32
C ASP A 478 10.37 -18.35 18.07
N GLU A 479 9.10 -18.73 17.86
CA GLU A 479 8.30 -18.19 16.77
C GLU A 479 7.99 -16.70 16.93
N VAL A 480 7.71 -16.24 18.16
CA VAL A 480 7.55 -14.81 18.46
C VAL A 480 8.85 -14.06 18.20
N GLU A 481 9.98 -14.60 18.66
CA GLU A 481 11.31 -14.01 18.44
C GLU A 481 11.59 -13.86 16.94
N ARG A 482 11.49 -14.94 16.15
CA ARG A 482 11.69 -14.92 14.69
C ARG A 482 10.79 -13.90 13.97
N LYS A 483 9.52 -13.84 14.34
CA LYS A 483 8.54 -12.94 13.73
C LYS A 483 8.78 -11.48 14.12
N CYS A 484 9.22 -11.21 15.34
CA CYS A 484 9.61 -9.87 15.76
C CYS A 484 10.89 -9.41 15.05
N GLU A 485 11.88 -10.28 14.85
CA GLU A 485 13.08 -9.97 14.05
C GLU A 485 12.74 -9.56 12.62
N PHE A 486 11.77 -10.23 11.98
CA PHE A 486 11.24 -9.80 10.68
C PHE A 486 10.71 -8.36 10.74
N PHE A 487 9.88 -8.04 11.74
CA PHE A 487 9.30 -6.69 11.87
C PHE A 487 10.33 -5.63 12.25
N ASP A 488 11.38 -5.99 12.99
CA ASP A 488 12.48 -5.08 13.30
C ASP A 488 13.16 -4.59 12.01
N GLY A 489 13.50 -5.50 11.09
CA GLY A 489 14.00 -5.13 9.76
C GLY A 489 12.95 -4.42 8.89
N TYR A 490 11.74 -5.00 8.78
CA TYR A 490 10.67 -4.48 7.93
C TYR A 490 10.29 -3.04 8.27
N LEU A 491 10.12 -2.74 9.55
CA LEU A 491 9.69 -1.44 10.04
C LEU A 491 10.86 -0.46 10.21
N THR A 492 12.10 -0.92 10.35
CA THR A 492 13.28 -0.05 10.41
C THR A 492 13.70 0.41 9.01
N TYR A 493 13.77 -0.50 8.05
CA TYR A 493 14.30 -0.19 6.72
C TYR A 493 13.29 0.47 5.78
N SER A 494 11.99 0.42 6.09
CA SER A 494 10.96 0.87 5.15
C SER A 494 9.70 1.43 5.81
N LYS A 495 8.91 2.19 5.04
CA LYS A 495 7.55 2.63 5.39
C LYS A 495 6.59 2.48 4.20
N PRO A 496 5.25 2.52 4.40
CA PRO A 496 4.28 2.30 3.34
C PRO A 496 4.47 3.18 2.10
N SER A 497 4.72 4.47 2.28
CA SER A 497 5.11 5.41 1.21
C SER A 497 5.86 6.59 1.80
N ILE A 498 6.39 7.49 0.94
CA ILE A 498 7.05 8.72 1.41
C ILE A 498 6.11 9.59 2.26
N GLU A 499 4.81 9.58 1.95
CA GLU A 499 3.75 10.39 2.60
C GLU A 499 3.03 9.66 3.74
N LYS A 500 3.22 8.34 3.87
CA LYS A 500 2.44 7.52 4.78
C LYS A 500 3.32 6.73 5.74
N ASN A 501 3.05 6.91 7.03
CA ASN A 501 3.66 6.14 8.11
C ASN A 501 2.90 4.85 8.41
N GLU A 502 3.58 3.94 9.11
CA GLU A 502 2.92 2.77 9.68
C GLU A 502 1.95 3.17 10.78
N PRO A 503 0.78 2.52 10.88
CA PRO A 503 -0.09 2.72 12.03
C PRO A 503 0.66 2.44 13.36
N PRO A 504 0.59 3.33 14.37
CA PRO A 504 1.36 3.21 15.61
C PRO A 504 1.16 1.89 16.37
N TYR A 505 -0.02 1.28 16.23
CA TYR A 505 -0.35 0.01 16.87
C TYR A 505 0.54 -1.15 16.37
N ILE A 506 1.10 -1.10 15.15
CA ILE A 506 1.93 -2.20 14.63
C ILE A 506 3.20 -2.32 15.45
N TRP A 507 3.93 -1.21 15.61
CA TRP A 507 5.13 -1.17 16.45
C TRP A 507 4.83 -1.55 17.90
N THR A 508 3.72 -1.03 18.42
CA THR A 508 3.30 -1.28 19.81
C THR A 508 3.02 -2.76 20.05
N ASP A 509 2.24 -3.41 19.18
CA ASP A 509 1.88 -4.83 19.30
C ASP A 509 3.11 -5.74 19.18
N VAL A 510 4.00 -5.47 18.21
CA VAL A 510 5.24 -6.23 18.00
C VAL A 510 6.15 -6.11 19.23
N LYS A 511 6.42 -4.87 19.69
CA LYS A 511 7.27 -4.61 20.85
C LYS A 511 6.71 -5.22 22.13
N ASN A 512 5.40 -5.13 22.34
CA ASN A 512 4.73 -5.74 23.49
C ASN A 512 4.83 -7.26 23.46
N CYS A 513 4.66 -7.88 22.29
CA CYS A 513 4.79 -9.32 22.13
C CYS A 513 6.22 -9.79 22.43
N TYR A 514 7.21 -9.10 21.86
CA TYR A 514 8.62 -9.38 22.09
C TYR A 514 8.98 -9.29 23.58
N ARG A 515 8.55 -8.23 24.26
CA ARG A 515 8.81 -8.05 25.71
C ARG A 515 8.20 -9.15 26.56
N LYS A 516 7.00 -9.61 26.25
CA LYS A 516 6.31 -10.67 26.99
C LYS A 516 7.01 -12.03 26.88
N TYR A 517 7.46 -12.40 25.69
CA TYR A 517 8.04 -13.74 25.45
C TYR A 517 9.58 -13.79 25.56
N VAL A 518 10.27 -12.73 25.12
CA VAL A 518 11.72 -12.73 24.94
C VAL A 518 12.43 -11.81 25.93
N GLY A 519 11.81 -10.66 26.23
CA GLY A 519 12.39 -9.52 26.95
C GLY A 519 13.27 -9.88 28.15
N THR A 520 12.68 -10.03 29.34
CA THR A 520 13.43 -10.02 30.62
C THR A 520 13.78 -11.41 31.16
N CYS A 521 13.53 -12.47 30.40
CA CYS A 521 13.53 -13.83 30.93
C CYS A 521 14.70 -14.63 30.37
N THR A 522 15.45 -15.28 31.26
CA THR A 522 16.62 -16.11 30.90
C THR A 522 16.15 -17.55 30.69
N PRO A 523 16.12 -18.08 29.45
CA PRO A 523 15.62 -19.43 29.20
C PRO A 523 16.54 -20.50 29.82
N ILE A 524 15.99 -21.67 30.18
CA ILE A 524 16.74 -22.78 30.80
C ILE A 524 18.00 -23.18 30.01
N HIS A 525 17.99 -23.03 28.69
CA HIS A 525 19.08 -23.43 27.78
C HIS A 525 20.15 -22.36 27.52
N SER A 526 20.11 -21.22 28.21
CA SER A 526 21.04 -20.08 28.00
C SER A 526 22.43 -20.23 28.64
N GLN A 527 22.81 -21.43 29.10
CA GLN A 527 23.97 -21.71 29.97
C GLN A 527 25.37 -21.60 29.31
N PHE A 528 25.51 -20.89 28.19
CA PHE A 528 26.80 -20.70 27.52
C PHE A 528 27.44 -19.36 27.91
N ALA A 529 28.77 -19.25 27.84
CA ALA A 529 29.53 -18.02 28.16
C ALA A 529 29.07 -16.76 27.40
N VAL A 530 28.41 -16.91 26.25
CA VAL A 530 27.87 -15.80 25.43
C VAL A 530 26.35 -15.61 25.63
N GLY A 531 25.70 -16.52 26.37
CA GLY A 531 24.26 -16.50 26.62
C GLY A 531 23.81 -15.28 27.42
N ILE A 532 24.58 -14.89 28.44
CA ILE A 532 24.25 -13.71 29.27
C ILE A 532 24.37 -12.40 28.45
N PRO A 533 25.48 -12.12 27.72
CA PRO A 533 25.54 -10.95 26.85
C PRO A 533 24.45 -10.90 25.78
N LEU A 534 24.14 -12.03 25.14
CA LEU A 534 23.06 -12.10 24.15
C LEU A 534 21.69 -11.81 24.77
N GLN A 535 21.41 -12.35 25.97
CA GLN A 535 20.15 -12.09 26.65
C GLN A 535 19.99 -10.61 27.02
N LYS A 536 21.05 -9.97 27.53
CA LYS A 536 21.04 -8.52 27.78
C LYS A 536 20.80 -7.70 26.51
N LEU A 537 21.35 -8.11 25.37
CA LEU A 537 21.06 -7.45 24.09
C LEU A 537 19.62 -7.68 23.61
N LYS A 538 19.01 -8.82 23.92
CA LYS A 538 17.57 -9.05 23.68
C LYS A 538 16.73 -8.12 24.54
N GLU A 539 17.04 -7.97 25.82
CA GLU A 539 16.36 -7.02 26.73
C GLU A 539 16.37 -5.59 26.17
N GLU A 540 17.52 -5.16 25.63
CA GLU A 540 17.69 -3.85 25.00
C GLU A 540 17.10 -3.77 23.59
N MET A 541 16.55 -4.86 23.03
CA MET A 541 16.12 -4.96 21.63
C MET A 541 17.21 -4.51 20.63
N ALA A 542 18.47 -4.85 20.94
CA ALA A 542 19.67 -4.45 20.21
C ALA A 542 20.53 -5.67 19.78
N ILE A 543 19.91 -6.86 19.73
CA ILE A 543 20.55 -8.10 19.28
C ILE A 543 20.71 -8.19 17.75
N ALA A 544 19.88 -7.46 16.99
CA ALA A 544 19.91 -7.43 15.54
C ALA A 544 20.35 -6.05 15.03
N PHE A 545 20.87 -6.02 13.80
CA PHE A 545 21.32 -4.81 13.14
C PHE A 545 20.22 -3.71 13.04
N PRO A 546 18.96 -4.01 12.66
CA PRO A 546 17.90 -2.99 12.63
C PRO A 546 17.59 -2.44 14.03
N GLY A 547 17.58 -3.32 15.04
CA GLY A 547 17.36 -2.96 16.43
C GLY A 547 18.41 -1.99 16.98
N LEU A 548 19.68 -2.20 16.63
CA LEU A 548 20.79 -1.29 16.93
C LEU A 548 20.65 0.07 16.23
N LEU A 549 20.31 0.05 14.94
CA LEU A 549 20.16 1.27 14.15
C LEU A 549 19.02 2.14 14.70
N SER A 550 17.95 1.53 15.18
CA SER A 550 16.80 2.22 15.78
C SER A 550 16.99 2.63 17.25
N CYS A 551 18.14 2.35 17.90
CA CYS A 551 18.37 2.74 19.30
C CYS A 551 18.24 4.25 19.52
N LEU A 552 18.74 5.07 18.58
CA LEU A 552 18.63 6.54 18.69
C LEU A 552 17.19 7.03 18.50
N ASP A 553 16.42 6.37 17.63
CA ASP A 553 14.98 6.68 17.44
C ASP A 553 14.17 6.32 18.70
N LYS A 554 14.64 5.35 19.48
CA LYS A 554 14.05 4.91 20.76
C LYS A 554 14.49 5.78 21.95
N GLY A 555 15.35 6.80 21.73
CA GLY A 555 15.81 7.71 22.77
C GLY A 555 16.87 7.13 23.72
N TYR A 556 17.68 6.17 23.27
CA TYR A 556 18.72 5.57 24.10
C TYR A 556 19.84 6.58 24.35
N ASP A 557 20.28 6.66 25.61
CA ASP A 557 21.33 7.58 26.05
C ASP A 557 22.74 6.94 25.95
N GLU A 558 23.76 7.70 26.39
CA GLU A 558 25.14 7.24 26.42
C GLU A 558 25.32 5.95 27.25
N SER A 559 24.62 5.82 28.37
CA SER A 559 24.74 4.68 29.28
C SER A 559 24.22 3.40 28.63
N ASN A 560 23.03 3.46 28.02
CA ASN A 560 22.47 2.35 27.24
C ASN A 560 23.41 1.93 26.11
N LEU A 561 23.88 2.89 25.31
CA LEU A 561 24.71 2.62 24.13
C LEU A 561 26.12 2.13 24.49
N SER A 562 26.71 2.63 25.57
CA SER A 562 28.01 2.17 26.08
C SER A 562 27.93 0.71 26.53
N ARG A 563 26.84 0.34 27.23
CA ARG A 563 26.58 -1.04 27.63
C ARG A 563 26.40 -1.95 26.40
N ILE A 564 25.55 -1.56 25.45
CA ILE A 564 25.32 -2.32 24.21
C ILE A 564 26.63 -2.53 23.42
N THR A 565 27.45 -1.48 23.28
CA THR A 565 28.73 -1.54 22.58
C THR A 565 29.71 -2.48 23.27
N THR A 566 29.76 -2.46 24.60
CA THR A 566 30.59 -3.38 25.40
C THR A 566 30.16 -4.83 25.21
N LEU A 567 28.85 -5.11 25.30
CA LEU A 567 28.29 -6.46 25.11
C LEU A 567 28.61 -7.02 23.72
N TRP A 568 28.50 -6.22 22.66
CA TRP A 568 28.91 -6.64 21.32
C TRP A 568 30.41 -6.88 21.20
N GLY A 569 31.23 -6.11 21.92
CA GLY A 569 32.68 -6.31 22.00
C GLY A 569 33.04 -7.65 22.65
N GLU A 570 32.36 -8.03 23.74
CA GLU A 570 32.50 -9.33 24.39
C GLU A 570 32.11 -10.48 23.45
N ILE A 571 30.93 -10.39 22.82
CA ILE A 571 30.42 -11.41 21.89
C ILE A 571 31.38 -11.61 20.72
N LYS A 572 31.82 -10.51 20.10
CA LYS A 572 32.78 -10.56 18.98
C LYS A 572 34.06 -11.30 19.38
N LYS A 573 34.68 -10.93 20.51
CA LYS A 573 35.91 -11.58 21.00
C LYS A 573 35.70 -13.08 21.22
N GLU A 574 34.59 -13.47 21.84
CA GLU A 574 34.29 -14.88 22.11
C GLU A 574 34.00 -15.70 20.84
N TRP A 575 33.33 -15.12 19.85
CA TRP A 575 33.04 -15.81 18.60
C TRP A 575 34.26 -15.89 17.67
N GLU A 576 35.16 -14.90 17.71
CA GLU A 576 36.45 -14.95 17.03
C GLU A 576 37.31 -16.10 17.56
N LYS A 577 37.38 -16.30 18.89
CA LYS A 577 38.09 -17.43 19.51
C LYS A 577 37.55 -18.79 19.04
N LYS A 578 36.22 -18.91 18.91
CA LYS A 578 35.53 -20.17 18.57
C LYS A 578 35.43 -20.45 17.07
N LYS A 579 35.98 -19.60 16.20
CA LYS A 579 35.88 -19.71 14.72
C LYS A 579 34.45 -19.99 14.22
N LYS A 580 33.43 -19.41 14.87
CA LYS A 580 32.02 -19.63 14.49
C LYS A 580 31.65 -18.90 13.19
N HIS A 581 30.74 -19.49 12.42
CA HIS A 581 30.17 -18.91 11.20
C HIS A 581 29.52 -17.52 11.43
N ASP A 582 28.85 -17.33 12.57
CA ASP A 582 28.17 -16.07 12.92
C ASP A 582 29.10 -14.90 13.31
N ASN A 583 30.42 -15.10 13.28
CA ASN A 583 31.41 -14.05 13.52
C ASN A 583 31.19 -12.82 12.62
N ASN A 584 30.66 -12.99 11.40
CA ASN A 584 30.34 -11.86 10.52
C ASN A 584 29.25 -10.95 11.11
N LYS A 585 28.16 -11.53 11.64
CA LYS A 585 27.05 -10.76 12.22
C LYS A 585 27.49 -10.02 13.49
N ALA A 586 28.26 -10.66 14.37
CA ALA A 586 28.78 -10.00 15.57
C ALA A 586 29.74 -8.83 15.24
N ALA A 587 30.59 -8.99 14.23
CA ALA A 587 31.47 -7.90 13.79
C ALA A 587 30.69 -6.72 13.21
N GLN A 588 29.68 -6.98 12.37
CA GLN A 588 28.81 -5.93 11.83
C GLN A 588 28.10 -5.15 12.95
N ASN A 589 27.47 -5.88 13.89
CA ASN A 589 26.75 -5.27 15.00
C ASN A 589 27.68 -4.51 15.96
N PHE A 590 28.90 -5.01 16.20
CA PHE A 590 29.91 -4.29 16.98
C PHE A 590 30.32 -2.97 16.31
N ILE A 591 30.54 -2.98 14.99
CA ILE A 591 30.89 -1.77 14.25
C ILE A 591 29.73 -0.77 14.28
N LEU A 592 28.51 -1.22 14.02
CA LEU A 592 27.34 -0.36 14.08
C LEU A 592 27.16 0.23 15.49
N ALA A 593 27.33 -0.56 16.56
CA ALA A 593 27.24 -0.06 17.92
C ALA A 593 28.24 1.07 18.20
N ASN A 594 29.48 0.96 17.71
CA ASN A 594 30.47 2.05 17.78
C ASN A 594 30.03 3.30 16.99
N ILE A 595 29.48 3.12 15.78
CA ILE A 595 28.96 4.22 14.98
C ILE A 595 27.83 4.94 15.74
N ILE A 596 26.88 4.19 16.29
CA ILE A 596 25.71 4.73 16.99
C ILE A 596 26.12 5.42 18.30
N LEU A 597 26.99 4.81 19.11
CA LEU A 597 27.51 5.44 20.34
C LEU A 597 28.22 6.76 20.03
N SER A 598 29.02 6.82 18.96
CA SER A 598 29.71 8.06 18.55
C SER A 598 28.78 9.20 18.15
N LYS A 599 27.48 8.93 17.95
CA LYS A 599 26.48 9.98 17.66
C LYS A 599 26.02 10.71 18.92
N VAL A 600 26.15 10.07 20.08
CA VAL A 600 25.77 10.61 21.38
C VAL A 600 26.99 11.12 22.12
N GLU A 601 28.06 10.33 22.19
CA GLU A 601 29.29 10.67 22.89
C GLU A 601 30.52 10.32 22.04
N ALA A 602 31.16 11.34 21.48
CA ALA A 602 32.28 11.17 20.54
C ALA A 602 33.61 10.84 21.24
N ALA A 603 33.76 11.17 22.53
CA ALA A 603 34.95 10.93 23.32
C ALA A 603 34.81 9.75 24.30
N SER A 604 33.78 8.90 24.11
CA SER A 604 33.53 7.76 25.00
C SER A 604 34.74 6.80 25.01
N PRO A 605 35.22 6.37 26.20
CA PRO A 605 36.35 5.45 26.30
C PRO A 605 36.03 4.04 25.77
N VAL A 606 34.75 3.73 25.54
CA VAL A 606 34.28 2.46 24.97
C VAL A 606 34.48 2.42 23.44
N LEU A 607 34.62 3.58 22.79
CA LEU A 607 34.74 3.66 21.35
C LEU A 607 36.05 3.05 20.85
N THR A 608 35.93 2.21 19.84
CA THR A 608 37.05 1.66 19.11
C THR A 608 37.52 2.63 18.04
N PRO A 609 38.83 2.92 17.93
CA PRO A 609 39.38 3.79 16.90
C PRO A 609 38.96 3.39 15.48
N LEU A 610 38.62 4.39 14.66
CA LEU A 610 38.15 4.19 13.28
C LEU A 610 39.09 3.34 12.40
N PRO A 611 40.44 3.45 12.46
CA PRO A 611 41.32 2.57 11.70
C PRO A 611 41.14 1.08 12.02
N ILE A 612 40.84 0.74 13.28
CA ILE A 612 40.60 -0.64 13.71
C ILE A 612 39.26 -1.13 13.16
N LEU A 613 38.21 -0.29 13.23
CA LEU A 613 36.89 -0.61 12.66
C LEU A 613 36.98 -0.86 11.14
N ARG A 614 37.70 0.01 10.41
CA ARG A 614 37.98 -0.15 8.98
C ARG A 614 38.74 -1.45 8.69
N GLY A 615 39.80 -1.75 9.45
CA GLY A 615 40.58 -2.97 9.29
C GLY A 615 39.76 -4.26 9.49
N ILE A 616 38.78 -4.25 10.40
CA ILE A 616 37.86 -5.38 10.60
C ILE A 616 37.00 -5.63 9.36
N LEU A 617 36.47 -4.58 8.71
CA LEU A 617 35.67 -4.72 7.49
C LEU A 617 36.52 -5.04 6.28
N GLU A 618 37.65 -4.35 6.09
CA GLU A 618 38.53 -4.52 4.94
C GLU A 618 39.02 -5.96 4.81
N LYS A 619 39.50 -6.56 5.91
CA LYS A 619 39.90 -7.96 5.94
C LYS A 619 38.79 -8.90 5.45
N ARG A 620 37.52 -8.57 5.72
CA ARG A 620 36.35 -9.37 5.33
C ARG A 620 35.89 -9.07 3.91
N LEU A 621 35.99 -7.81 3.46
CA LEU A 621 35.74 -7.39 2.08
C LEU A 621 36.72 -8.10 1.11
N LEU A 622 38.02 -8.10 1.43
CA LEU A 622 39.05 -8.73 0.60
C LEU A 622 38.95 -10.26 0.58
N GLY A 623 38.45 -10.87 1.66
CA GLY A 623 38.37 -12.33 1.80
C GLY A 623 37.13 -12.98 1.16
N ASN A 624 35.99 -12.27 1.07
CA ASN A 624 34.69 -12.83 0.65
C ASN A 624 33.80 -11.76 -0.01
N PHE A 625 34.28 -11.13 -1.09
CA PHE A 625 33.47 -10.21 -1.89
C PHE A 625 32.40 -11.01 -2.68
N GLY A 626 31.13 -10.64 -2.58
CA GLY A 626 30.01 -11.31 -3.29
C GLY A 626 29.08 -12.19 -2.44
N ASN A 627 29.44 -12.50 -1.18
CA ASN A 627 28.64 -13.35 -0.28
C ASN A 627 28.31 -12.67 1.05
N GLN A 628 28.05 -11.36 1.04
CA GLN A 628 27.78 -10.58 2.25
C GLN A 628 26.34 -10.08 2.30
N THR A 629 25.87 -9.77 3.51
CA THR A 629 24.54 -9.22 3.76
C THR A 629 24.44 -7.75 3.30
N PRO A 630 23.24 -7.23 3.02
CA PRO A 630 23.06 -5.81 2.69
C PRO A 630 23.61 -4.89 3.80
N GLU A 631 23.46 -5.27 5.07
CA GLU A 631 24.01 -4.58 6.23
C GLU A 631 25.54 -4.45 6.20
N PHE A 632 26.22 -5.48 5.72
CA PHE A 632 27.69 -5.46 5.62
C PHE A 632 28.13 -4.42 4.60
N TYR A 633 27.54 -4.43 3.40
CA TYR A 633 27.86 -3.45 2.36
C TYR A 633 27.42 -2.05 2.77
N PHE A 634 26.31 -1.91 3.50
CA PHE A 634 25.89 -0.65 4.11
C PHE A 634 27.00 -0.07 5.01
N LEU A 635 27.57 -0.87 5.93
CA LEU A 635 28.72 -0.44 6.74
C LEU A 635 29.96 -0.11 5.90
N GLY A 636 30.21 -0.90 4.84
CA GLY A 636 31.28 -0.65 3.88
C GLY A 636 31.18 0.75 3.26
N LEU A 637 30.00 1.09 2.72
CA LEU A 637 29.77 2.41 2.15
C LEU A 637 29.92 3.52 3.20
N LEU A 638 29.39 3.36 4.41
CA LEU A 638 29.51 4.39 5.45
C LEU A 638 30.96 4.65 5.89
N LEU A 639 31.75 3.60 6.10
CA LEU A 639 33.13 3.74 6.62
C LEU A 639 34.15 4.07 5.54
N PHE A 640 33.91 3.66 4.29
CA PHE A 640 34.84 3.84 3.17
C PHE A 640 34.40 4.88 2.13
N TRP A 641 33.26 5.57 2.32
CA TRP A 641 32.93 6.74 1.47
C TRP A 641 34.11 7.74 1.48
N PRO A 642 34.55 8.31 0.35
CA PRO A 642 35.75 9.12 0.33
C PRO A 642 35.56 10.46 1.07
N GLU A 643 36.66 11.04 1.55
CA GLU A 643 36.71 12.39 2.16
C GLU A 643 37.50 13.28 1.19
N GLU A 644 36.95 14.42 0.75
CA GLU A 644 37.51 15.26 -0.34
C GLU A 644 38.96 15.71 -0.12
N HIS A 645 39.46 15.67 1.12
CA HIS A 645 40.78 16.17 1.49
C HIS A 645 41.71 15.10 2.11
N LYS A 646 41.33 13.82 2.06
CA LYS A 646 42.17 12.72 2.57
C LYS A 646 42.23 11.59 1.57
N LYS A 647 43.41 11.40 0.94
CA LYS A 647 43.73 10.17 0.22
C LYS A 647 43.65 9.02 1.22
N MET A 648 42.60 8.21 1.15
CA MET A 648 42.48 7.01 1.96
C MET A 648 43.38 5.93 1.36
N GLY A 649 44.28 5.37 2.15
CA GLY A 649 45.14 4.24 1.75
C GLY A 649 44.42 2.90 1.61
N PHE A 650 43.10 2.89 1.42
CA PHE A 650 42.26 1.68 1.38
C PHE A 650 41.82 1.39 -0.06
N ASN A 651 42.02 0.15 -0.52
CA ASN A 651 41.72 -0.28 -1.89
C ASN A 651 40.33 -0.91 -2.00
N VAL A 652 39.27 -0.17 -1.63
CA VAL A 652 37.88 -0.64 -1.73
C VAL A 652 37.23 -0.06 -2.99
N ASP A 653 36.73 -0.92 -3.88
CA ASP A 653 35.94 -0.51 -5.03
C ASP A 653 34.49 -0.24 -4.59
N LEU A 654 34.14 1.05 -4.48
CA LEU A 654 32.82 1.50 -4.07
C LEU A 654 31.73 1.22 -5.12
N ASN A 655 32.04 1.26 -6.42
CA ASN A 655 31.07 0.92 -7.46
C ASN A 655 30.71 -0.57 -7.36
N LYS A 656 31.73 -1.42 -7.19
CA LYS A 656 31.50 -2.85 -6.96
C LYS A 656 30.72 -3.08 -5.67
N CYS A 657 31.02 -2.34 -4.59
CA CYS A 657 30.26 -2.42 -3.33
C CYS A 657 28.78 -2.04 -3.50
N VAL A 658 28.46 -1.00 -4.29
CA VAL A 658 27.08 -0.60 -4.58
C VAL A 658 26.34 -1.68 -5.38
N LEU A 659 26.98 -2.25 -6.40
CA LEU A 659 26.38 -3.32 -7.21
C LEU A 659 26.07 -4.58 -6.39
N GLU A 660 27.03 -5.06 -5.61
CA GLU A 660 26.83 -6.23 -4.73
C GLU A 660 25.81 -5.96 -3.64
N MET A 661 25.74 -4.73 -3.12
CA MET A 661 24.73 -4.34 -2.13
C MET A 661 23.33 -4.41 -2.73
N GLN A 662 23.17 -3.95 -3.97
CA GLN A 662 21.91 -4.04 -4.70
C GLN A 662 21.55 -5.51 -4.91
N GLU A 663 22.45 -6.33 -5.42
CA GLU A 663 22.19 -7.77 -5.62
C GLU A 663 21.81 -8.49 -4.31
N SER A 664 22.57 -8.24 -3.23
CA SER A 664 22.29 -8.79 -1.90
C SER A 664 20.93 -8.33 -1.36
N PHE A 665 20.56 -7.06 -1.60
CA PHE A 665 19.22 -6.55 -1.28
C PHE A 665 18.13 -7.23 -2.12
N GLU A 666 18.35 -7.43 -3.41
CA GLU A 666 17.40 -8.09 -4.31
C GLU A 666 17.11 -9.53 -3.81
N ASN A 667 18.14 -10.23 -3.33
CA ASN A 667 18.03 -11.58 -2.79
C ASN A 667 17.41 -11.65 -1.38
N THR A 668 17.70 -10.66 -0.52
CA THR A 668 17.33 -10.71 0.91
C THR A 668 16.01 -10.00 1.21
N TYR A 669 15.76 -8.83 0.61
CA TYR A 669 14.70 -7.92 1.05
C TYR A 669 13.70 -7.52 -0.03
N LYS A 670 14.03 -7.60 -1.33
CA LYS A 670 13.13 -7.14 -2.40
C LYS A 670 11.73 -7.73 -2.28
N LYS A 671 11.63 -9.03 -2.02
CA LYS A 671 10.35 -9.71 -1.89
C LYS A 671 9.49 -9.11 -0.78
N HIS A 672 10.06 -8.93 0.41
CA HIS A 672 9.33 -8.46 1.60
C HIS A 672 9.10 -6.95 1.59
N LEU A 673 10.01 -6.18 1.01
CA LEU A 673 9.95 -4.71 0.96
C LEU A 673 9.40 -4.17 -0.37
N ARG A 674 8.89 -5.03 -1.26
CA ARG A 674 8.29 -4.62 -2.54
C ARG A 674 7.18 -3.59 -2.33
N SER A 675 7.15 -2.58 -3.20
CA SER A 675 6.19 -1.45 -3.16
C SER A 675 6.25 -0.57 -1.91
N ARG A 676 7.29 -0.69 -1.08
CA ARG A 676 7.50 0.17 0.09
C ARG A 676 8.59 1.19 -0.17
N TYR A 677 8.47 2.33 0.50
CA TYR A 677 9.50 3.36 0.51
C TYR A 677 10.65 2.92 1.42
N LEU A 678 11.85 2.79 0.86
CA LEU A 678 13.06 2.50 1.63
C LEU A 678 13.56 3.78 2.30
N ARG A 679 13.73 3.76 3.62
CA ARG A 679 14.08 4.96 4.37
C ARG A 679 15.59 5.18 4.34
N PRO A 680 16.10 6.39 4.01
CA PRO A 680 17.46 6.76 4.36
C PRO A 680 17.60 6.89 5.87
N LEU A 681 18.56 6.15 6.43
CA LEU A 681 18.74 6.00 7.89
C LEU A 681 19.91 6.85 8.37
N ILE A 682 20.96 6.95 7.56
CA ILE A 682 22.15 7.75 7.80
C ILE A 682 22.39 8.64 6.57
N PHE A 683 22.82 9.87 6.82
CA PHE A 683 23.13 10.88 5.81
C PHE A 683 24.59 11.30 5.93
N LEU A 684 25.15 11.81 4.82
CA LEU A 684 26.49 12.36 4.79
C LEU A 684 26.49 13.83 5.23
N GLY A 685 27.27 14.13 6.27
CA GLY A 685 27.46 15.46 6.86
C GLY A 685 28.87 16.00 6.66
N LYS A 686 29.07 17.27 7.01
CA LYS A 686 30.34 18.02 6.79
C LYS A 686 31.49 17.65 7.73
N GLY A 687 31.27 16.78 8.72
CA GLY A 687 32.30 16.36 9.68
C GLY A 687 33.36 15.43 9.09
N GLU A 688 34.31 15.00 9.91
CA GLU A 688 35.36 14.04 9.56
C GLU A 688 35.19 12.69 10.26
N GLY A 689 35.74 11.61 9.68
CA GLY A 689 35.71 10.29 10.29
C GLY A 689 34.28 9.81 10.61
N LEU A 690 34.01 9.39 11.86
CA LEU A 690 32.66 9.00 12.25
C LEU A 690 31.71 10.20 12.39
N SER A 691 32.20 11.41 12.69
CA SER A 691 31.34 12.60 12.92
C SER A 691 30.58 13.04 11.67
N ARG A 692 31.08 12.68 10.48
CA ARG A 692 30.43 12.91 9.18
C ARG A 692 29.12 12.12 9.01
N LEU A 693 28.93 11.04 9.76
CA LEU A 693 27.73 10.23 9.68
C LEU A 693 26.62 10.87 10.53
N VAL A 694 25.56 11.30 9.87
CA VAL A 694 24.39 11.96 10.49
C VAL A 694 23.24 10.97 10.53
N HIS A 695 22.86 10.52 11.73
CA HIS A 695 21.67 9.68 11.90
C HIS A 695 20.39 10.50 11.70
N ARG A 696 19.34 9.88 11.15
CA ARG A 696 18.03 10.53 10.92
C ARG A 696 17.49 11.23 12.18
N SER A 697 17.54 10.56 13.34
CA SER A 697 17.06 11.15 14.60
C SER A 697 17.73 12.48 14.97
N LYS A 698 18.96 12.74 14.51
CA LYS A 698 19.61 14.04 14.71
C LYS A 698 18.89 15.15 13.95
N ILE A 699 18.43 14.87 12.73
CA ILE A 699 17.63 15.80 11.93
C ILE A 699 16.26 15.99 12.61
N ASP A 700 15.60 14.91 13.01
CA ASP A 700 14.29 14.98 13.68
C ASP A 700 14.36 15.81 14.98
N ASN A 701 15.40 15.63 15.80
CA ASN A 701 15.63 16.40 17.02
C ASN A 701 15.89 17.89 16.74
N LEU A 702 16.58 18.24 15.65
CA LEU A 702 16.79 19.64 15.26
C LEU A 702 15.48 20.30 14.84
N LEU A 703 14.66 19.60 14.05
CA LEU A 703 13.34 20.07 13.63
C LEU A 703 12.39 20.26 14.81
N ALA A 704 12.44 19.36 15.80
CA ALA A 704 11.67 19.48 17.03
C ALA A 704 12.12 20.68 17.89
N ARG A 705 13.42 21.02 17.89
CA ARG A 705 13.95 22.20 18.62
C ARG A 705 13.57 23.52 17.96
N GLU A 706 13.54 23.58 16.63
CA GLU A 706 13.11 24.78 15.90
C GLU A 706 11.62 25.08 16.10
N ASN A 707 10.79 24.05 16.32
CA ASN A 707 9.38 24.24 16.62
C ASN A 707 8.94 23.30 17.76
N PRO A 708 9.17 23.67 19.04
CA PRO A 708 8.87 22.83 20.20
C PRO A 708 7.38 22.50 20.36
N MET A 709 6.50 23.29 19.74
CA MET A 709 5.05 23.08 19.76
C MET A 709 4.57 22.16 18.62
N ALA A 710 5.45 21.80 17.68
CA ALA A 710 5.12 20.87 16.60
C ALA A 710 5.13 19.43 17.10
N GLY A 711 3.97 18.76 16.98
CA GLY A 711 3.89 17.32 17.22
C GLY A 711 4.66 16.49 16.18
N PRO A 712 4.88 15.18 16.43
CA PRO A 712 5.57 14.26 15.53
C PRO A 712 5.00 14.28 14.10
N ASP A 713 3.68 14.40 13.97
CA ASP A 713 2.99 14.45 12.68
C ASP A 713 3.44 15.63 11.79
N SER A 714 3.80 16.77 12.39
CA SER A 714 4.31 17.93 11.67
C SER A 714 5.71 17.69 11.10
N ILE A 715 6.58 16.99 11.85
CA ILE A 715 7.92 16.63 11.38
C ILE A 715 7.80 15.64 10.22
N ASP A 716 6.94 14.63 10.35
CA ASP A 716 6.69 13.67 9.28
C ASP A 716 6.08 14.30 8.03
N GLN A 717 5.23 15.33 8.20
CA GLN A 717 4.72 16.13 7.09
C GLN A 717 5.84 16.89 6.38
N LYS A 718 6.77 17.52 7.11
CA LYS A 718 7.95 18.16 6.52
C LYS A 718 8.79 17.17 5.71
N TRP A 719 8.99 15.95 6.22
CA TRP A 719 9.69 14.89 5.48
C TRP A 719 8.97 14.53 4.19
N SER A 720 7.65 14.36 4.26
CA SER A 720 6.80 13.95 3.15
C SER A 720 6.78 15.01 2.03
N LEU A 721 6.72 16.29 2.40
CA LEU A 721 6.74 17.42 1.47
C LEU A 721 8.15 17.78 0.98
N GLY A 722 9.20 17.18 1.57
CA GLY A 722 10.59 17.53 1.29
C GLY A 722 10.99 18.93 1.80
N GLU A 723 10.21 19.50 2.72
CA GLU A 723 10.50 20.80 3.35
C GLU A 723 11.70 20.72 4.30
N VAL A 724 11.99 19.54 4.86
CA VAL A 724 13.19 19.27 5.69
C VAL A 724 14.46 19.78 5.01
N TRP A 725 14.54 19.64 3.69
CA TRP A 725 15.73 20.03 2.92
C TRP A 725 15.87 21.55 2.69
N ARG A 726 14.82 22.32 3.00
CA ARG A 726 14.82 23.79 2.92
C ARG A 726 15.20 24.44 4.25
N VAL A 727 15.28 23.67 5.33
CA VAL A 727 15.59 24.18 6.67
C VAL A 727 17.09 24.47 6.77
N PRO A 728 17.51 25.71 7.11
CA PRO A 728 18.92 26.10 7.16
C PRO A 728 19.78 25.21 8.07
N ILE A 729 19.31 24.89 9.28
CA ILE A 729 20.09 24.05 10.22
C ILE A 729 20.36 22.64 9.68
N VAL A 730 19.48 22.13 8.81
CA VAL A 730 19.66 20.84 8.13
C VAL A 730 20.67 20.98 7.00
N GLN A 731 20.63 22.08 6.24
CA GLN A 731 21.61 22.37 5.18
C GLN A 731 23.02 22.61 5.74
N ASP A 732 23.11 23.18 6.94
CA ASP A 732 24.37 23.40 7.63
C ASP A 732 24.99 22.09 8.12
N LEU A 733 24.15 21.11 8.50
CA LEU A 733 24.55 19.80 8.98
C LEU A 733 25.06 18.86 7.86
N LEU A 734 24.39 18.87 6.70
CA LEU A 734 24.63 17.91 5.61
C LEU A 734 25.69 18.39 4.61
N LEU A 735 26.46 17.46 4.05
CA LEU A 735 27.47 17.75 3.03
C LEU A 735 26.81 17.79 1.65
N PRO A 736 26.84 18.93 0.92
CA PRO A 736 26.46 18.98 -0.47
C PRO A 736 27.47 18.18 -1.32
N VAL A 737 26.99 17.28 -2.16
CA VAL A 737 27.78 16.44 -3.06
C VAL A 737 27.49 16.86 -4.49
N ILE A 738 28.55 17.08 -5.27
CA ILE A 738 28.46 17.31 -6.71
C ILE A 738 28.33 15.96 -7.42
N GLY A 739 27.48 15.91 -8.43
CA GLY A 739 27.37 14.76 -9.30
C GLY A 739 26.87 15.11 -10.68
N VAL A 740 26.72 14.09 -11.52
CA VAL A 740 26.31 14.24 -12.91
C VAL A 740 25.19 13.28 -13.24
N VAL A 741 24.22 13.76 -14.01
CA VAL A 741 23.13 12.96 -14.56
C VAL A 741 23.44 12.64 -16.02
N ARG A 742 23.58 11.34 -16.34
CA ARG A 742 23.75 10.86 -17.71
C ARG A 742 22.72 9.79 -17.99
N GLN A 743 21.88 9.99 -19.00
CA GLN A 743 20.89 9.00 -19.45
C GLN A 743 19.98 8.52 -18.31
N HIS A 744 19.46 9.43 -17.49
CA HIS A 744 18.63 9.13 -16.31
C HIS A 744 19.31 8.33 -15.19
N ARG A 745 20.62 8.06 -15.29
CA ARG A 745 21.47 7.55 -14.22
C ARG A 745 22.21 8.67 -13.54
N VAL A 746 22.47 8.50 -12.25
CA VAL A 746 23.07 9.53 -11.39
C VAL A 746 24.39 9.01 -10.85
N PHE A 747 25.40 9.85 -10.95
CA PHE A 747 26.74 9.55 -10.46
C PHE A 747 27.18 10.63 -9.49
N ALA A 748 27.61 10.24 -8.29
CA ALA A 748 28.29 11.13 -7.37
C ALA A 748 29.76 11.26 -7.79
N CYS A 749 30.24 12.50 -7.94
CA CYS A 749 31.63 12.78 -8.28
C CYS A 749 32.42 12.95 -6.98
N VAL A 750 33.28 11.98 -6.65
CA VAL A 750 34.06 11.98 -5.42
C VAL A 750 35.50 11.53 -5.69
N ASP A 751 36.48 12.35 -5.32
CA ASP A 751 37.93 12.07 -5.48
C ASP A 751 38.30 11.66 -6.92
N GLY A 752 37.77 12.39 -7.90
CA GLY A 752 37.99 12.12 -9.33
C GLY A 752 37.34 10.84 -9.86
N LYS A 753 36.53 10.14 -9.06
CA LYS A 753 35.76 8.96 -9.45
C LYS A 753 34.27 9.26 -9.51
N GLU A 754 33.58 8.58 -10.41
CA GLU A 754 32.12 8.59 -10.51
C GLU A 754 31.55 7.32 -9.85
N ILE A 755 30.70 7.49 -8.83
CA ILE A 755 30.04 6.39 -8.13
C ILE A 755 28.54 6.42 -8.46
N GLU A 756 27.99 5.33 -8.98
CA GLU A 756 26.56 5.27 -9.30
C GLU A 756 25.71 5.31 -8.02
N VAL A 757 24.68 6.17 -8.02
CA VAL A 757 23.76 6.38 -6.90
C VAL A 757 22.31 6.37 -7.37
N CYS A 758 21.40 5.90 -6.52
CA CYS A 758 19.99 5.85 -6.85
C CYS A 758 19.29 7.19 -6.60
N ALA A 759 18.31 7.53 -7.43
CA ALA A 759 17.46 8.69 -7.18
C ALA A 759 16.28 8.34 -6.26
N ASP A 760 16.13 9.03 -5.13
CA ASP A 760 14.97 8.89 -4.22
C ASP A 760 13.65 9.23 -4.94
N GLN A 761 13.70 10.24 -5.83
CA GLN A 761 12.62 10.58 -6.75
C GLN A 761 13.17 10.68 -8.18
N ARG A 762 13.07 9.59 -8.94
CA ARG A 762 13.54 9.52 -10.34
C ARG A 762 12.96 10.63 -11.24
N SER A 763 11.73 11.09 -10.95
CA SER A 763 11.10 12.22 -11.67
C SER A 763 11.84 13.54 -11.54
N LYS A 764 12.68 13.73 -10.51
CA LYS A 764 13.51 14.93 -10.34
C LYS A 764 14.82 14.86 -11.13
N VAL A 765 15.14 13.72 -11.73
CA VAL A 765 16.43 13.45 -12.38
C VAL A 765 16.27 13.12 -13.86
N TRP A 766 15.62 14.03 -14.59
CA TRP A 766 15.27 13.84 -16.00
C TRP A 766 16.15 14.62 -16.98
N LYS A 767 16.79 15.71 -16.54
CA LYS A 767 17.73 16.47 -17.37
C LYS A 767 19.12 15.88 -17.20
N SER A 768 19.88 15.76 -18.29
CA SER A 768 21.32 15.56 -18.17
C SER A 768 22.01 16.86 -17.76
N GLY A 769 23.02 16.75 -16.90
CA GLY A 769 23.75 17.91 -16.40
C GLY A 769 24.37 17.67 -15.03
N GLU A 770 25.13 18.66 -14.59
CA GLU A 770 25.70 18.69 -13.23
C GLU A 770 24.61 19.02 -12.21
N ILE A 771 24.62 18.31 -11.10
CA ILE A 771 23.69 18.46 -10.00
C ILE A 771 24.42 18.57 -8.67
N CYS A 772 23.83 19.27 -7.73
CA CYS A 772 24.20 19.28 -6.33
C CYS A 772 23.08 18.64 -5.51
N PHE A 773 23.43 17.74 -4.58
CA PHE A 773 22.47 17.01 -3.75
C PHE A 773 23.06 16.59 -2.41
N TYR A 774 22.21 16.13 -1.49
CA TYR A 774 22.63 15.46 -0.26
C TYR A 774 22.61 13.94 -0.44
N LEU A 775 23.54 13.23 0.19
CA LEU A 775 23.61 11.78 0.12
C LEU A 775 22.99 11.14 1.37
N GLY A 776 22.06 10.21 1.15
CA GLY A 776 21.51 9.32 2.18
C GLY A 776 21.85 7.87 1.89
N PHE A 777 21.89 7.03 2.92
CA PHE A 777 22.15 5.60 2.79
C PHE A 777 20.90 4.82 3.24
N THR A 778 20.41 3.96 2.34
CA THR A 778 19.34 2.98 2.60
C THR A 778 19.93 1.58 2.66
N ILE A 779 19.14 0.60 3.09
CA ILE A 779 19.55 -0.81 3.05
C ILE A 779 19.75 -1.37 1.63
N ARG A 780 19.34 -0.64 0.57
CA ARG A 780 19.59 -1.00 -0.84
C ARG A 780 20.83 -0.32 -1.43
N GLY A 781 21.28 0.77 -0.82
CA GLY A 781 22.42 1.54 -1.31
C GLY A 781 22.29 3.04 -1.11
N PRO A 782 23.26 3.80 -1.66
CA PRO A 782 23.29 5.25 -1.58
C PRO A 782 22.20 5.86 -2.46
N ILE A 783 21.52 6.87 -1.91
CA ILE A 783 20.45 7.60 -2.58
C ILE A 783 20.70 9.10 -2.55
N ILE A 784 20.38 9.77 -3.65
CA ILE A 784 20.41 11.23 -3.70
C ILE A 784 19.13 11.79 -3.08
N ILE A 785 19.30 12.90 -2.38
CA ILE A 785 18.24 13.59 -1.68
C ILE A 785 18.36 15.06 -2.01
N CYS A 786 17.23 15.71 -2.31
CA CYS A 786 17.16 17.14 -2.64
C CYS A 786 18.15 17.55 -3.75
N THR A 787 17.75 17.36 -5.01
CA THR A 787 18.58 17.72 -6.16
C THR A 787 18.35 19.17 -6.61
N LYS A 788 19.44 19.88 -6.91
CA LYS A 788 19.45 21.15 -7.66
C LYS A 788 20.38 21.02 -8.86
N TYR A 789 19.96 21.43 -10.05
CA TYR A 789 20.83 21.47 -11.22
C TYR A 789 21.72 22.71 -11.17
N HIS A 790 23.01 22.56 -11.44
CA HIS A 790 23.88 23.70 -11.67
C HIS A 790 23.52 24.34 -13.01
N CYS A 791 23.02 25.57 -12.96
CA CYS A 791 22.61 26.30 -14.14
C CYS A 791 23.86 26.87 -14.84
N CYS A 792 24.34 26.20 -15.89
CA CYS A 792 25.16 26.86 -16.89
C CYS A 792 24.22 27.66 -17.81
N CYS A 793 24.28 28.99 -17.68
CA CYS A 793 23.68 30.01 -18.54
C CYS A 793 22.13 30.17 -18.49
N ILE A 794 21.71 31.30 -17.92
CA ILE A 794 20.55 32.15 -18.27
C ILE A 794 19.42 31.43 -19.03
N CYS A 795 18.39 30.94 -18.32
CA CYS A 795 17.02 30.81 -18.87
C CYS A 795 15.91 30.43 -17.86
N ASP A 796 16.18 30.05 -16.61
CA ASP A 796 15.09 29.63 -15.69
C ASP A 796 14.73 30.71 -14.64
N ILE A 797 14.28 31.88 -15.12
CA ILE A 797 13.30 32.72 -14.41
C ILE A 797 12.08 32.89 -15.34
N ILE A 798 11.38 31.80 -15.61
CA ILE A 798 9.98 31.87 -16.02
C ILE A 798 9.24 30.80 -15.24
N GLY A 799 8.75 31.20 -14.06
CA GLY A 799 7.57 30.55 -13.50
C GLY A 799 6.45 30.70 -14.53
N PHE A 800 5.91 29.59 -15.02
CA PHE A 800 4.62 29.59 -15.68
C PHE A 800 3.55 30.01 -14.66
N LYS A 801 3.44 31.32 -14.43
CA LYS A 801 2.17 31.96 -14.10
C LYS A 801 1.39 31.97 -15.40
N ILE A 802 0.35 31.14 -15.48
CA ILE A 802 -0.78 31.45 -16.35
C ILE A 802 -1.38 32.74 -15.76
N LEU A 803 -0.92 33.87 -16.26
CA LEU A 803 -1.60 35.14 -16.11
C LEU A 803 -2.79 35.07 -17.07
N CYS A 804 -3.98 34.89 -16.50
CA CYS A 804 -5.19 35.36 -17.15
C CYS A 804 -4.99 36.85 -17.45
N VAL A 805 -4.92 37.18 -18.73
CA VAL A 805 -5.10 38.56 -19.20
C VAL A 805 -6.62 38.81 -19.21
N PRO A 806 -7.15 39.81 -18.49
CA PRO A 806 -8.52 40.22 -18.66
C PRO A 806 -8.63 41.14 -19.89
N GLY A 807 -9.60 40.83 -20.75
CA GLY A 807 -10.39 41.77 -21.56
C GLY A 807 -9.67 42.75 -22.51
N ASN A 808 -9.91 42.56 -23.81
CA ASN A 808 -10.85 43.41 -24.57
C ASN A 808 -11.46 42.62 -25.73
#